data_AF-A0A9X7FGD1-F1
#
_entry.id   AF-A0A9X7FGD1-F1
#
_cell.length_a   1.000
_cell.length_b   1.000
_cell.length_c   1.000
_cell.angle_alpha   90.00
_cell.angle_beta   90.00
_cell.angle_gamma   90.00
#
_symmetry.space_group_name_H-M   'P 1'
#
loop_
_entity.id
_entity.type
_entity.pdbx_description
1 polymer ?
#
loop_
_entity_poly.entity_id
_entity_poly.type
_entity_poly.pdbx_seq_one_letter_code
_entity_poly.pdbx_strand_id
1 'polypeptide(L)'
;MLIVPPVKEANAANVSWDYIGNGYISPNSVASWDVYRDFDVQPPDINTITVNGKKKTTITWNVLFNANGCRIKKIENPNVDCDENTALHAYDGRPDFYLILPKNIKDNSIRITRYRTKFVGYSGRNKKFVWEERGKDQIPSDFNSYTNATRLPGDSDYENFWKASIEKCGLGTDATCEVDTWRRAGNFGRLFKSWEQDNAVDSIRWIVTAEVEEGSDPYKLPFMAGWISYYGDKHKFTVFGPYDHDGDGIPDLEEFKYGLNPKNDDDIQFPKRSKEDAVYGEVTSVKPYINTGEWVGDSYNGDFKYYKDMPNHGGRTTSEMIPTDAGIEFTFKKNEIGNSEILPPGVTKTYNPNNMQPGQAYINPRTGEVKYSPKASDRNKTIHFDVQINYPDPKPNNCKMNNSIVKVKGVDIHVVSQASRYNPYYDDTTVKAGEEKNSPNPKDRGGKKFPSGTKFKAEIYNRYQNPPTWAKINNESTGVVTFHPNKWVPASKTGQPEKRPVVVHYPDGSTSKDKDSGNHGDPVNAPVYVTRDNPGTGDLQLHIHKNQNGQEIDYNDGFVFRKNREVKPQPWIDSWSVQEPGDITIRSVCADTTNPLNLKFYLNGINGITINGEKPWPHATDEEQEKCRNGQGCAANKLFDSTGRTMERTRGSITGKPLKVGNYQCTVYALKPKALKKFEDAAKKNKDIEKQTGSPTNIINPDTFKGLREDIDYTSRTVPIKVHSDAHYYNPQYDKVYVQAGGKSKESAVPVSHSGANGADKYQDVVKAGALPDGTWFEFKDATNGFEVNADGTAGNKVSLDWSYWASNNAADKTGEQSNKPDNPSKQKNGKHSSKDDGTRYGKVTFHPDQSVAPKAYLKEIVIHYPDGSTSDDSDSGNNGKPVYAKVTVGGLSGADKDLKMTLLRSQDADPVHDTLGSGNSLTVMSGTSLTKNPYVLAWSLKDRSNISLRMMCAKQGEQKWSRGLDDTLNMHLNQNYGESVKPWAFANADQRKSCSQDSKNCMANLLYGFTKDKDPNSIESAVSRSEDDIAGVPQKAGNYTCAVFALKPNALTVFNNTVNGSLIEGNKYSSTNMQTTQLAGVTVGKDWNRIAVNVTVIDPPKFALPKTGGMNWNVLLGAFAVIGTGVMAAGFFLEQTKWGRAMLEALLRKTLLKDFICKTAKKLRALRRRSERWRC
;
A
#
# COMPACT_ATOMS: atom_id res chain seq x y z
N MET A 1 -25.88 -82.42 -112.85
CA MET A 1 -24.63 -83.12 -112.52
C MET A 1 -24.57 -83.18 -111.00
N LEU A 2 -24.82 -84.36 -110.41
CA LEU A 2 -24.78 -84.56 -108.96
C LEU A 2 -23.33 -84.46 -108.48
N ILE A 3 -23.06 -83.55 -107.55
CA ILE A 3 -21.91 -83.64 -106.64
C ILE A 3 -22.50 -83.65 -105.23
N VAL A 4 -22.47 -84.83 -104.62
CA VAL A 4 -22.79 -85.05 -103.20
C VAL A 4 -21.52 -84.75 -102.40
N PRO A 5 -21.52 -83.78 -101.46
CA PRO A 5 -20.55 -83.77 -100.37
C PRO A 5 -20.99 -84.80 -99.30
N PRO A 6 -20.06 -85.52 -98.68
CA PRO A 6 -20.40 -86.61 -97.77
C PRO A 6 -21.01 -86.07 -96.46
N VAL A 7 -22.02 -86.80 -95.99
CA VAL A 7 -22.66 -86.66 -94.68
C VAL A 7 -21.60 -86.85 -93.59
N LYS A 8 -21.32 -85.81 -92.80
CA LYS A 8 -20.73 -85.96 -91.47
C LYS A 8 -21.87 -86.22 -90.50
N GLU A 9 -21.90 -87.39 -89.89
CA GLU A 9 -22.71 -87.64 -88.71
C GLU A 9 -22.29 -86.64 -87.62
N ALA A 10 -23.26 -85.90 -87.08
CA ALA A 10 -23.04 -85.00 -85.96
C ALA A 10 -23.04 -85.83 -84.66
N ASN A 11 -21.85 -86.17 -84.17
CA ASN A 11 -21.69 -86.69 -82.81
C ASN A 11 -21.79 -85.52 -81.83
N ALA A 12 -22.88 -85.44 -81.08
CA ALA A 12 -22.97 -84.51 -79.96
C ALA A 12 -22.25 -85.09 -78.72
N ALA A 13 -21.61 -84.20 -77.96
CA ALA A 13 -20.89 -84.54 -76.72
C ALA A 13 -21.81 -84.42 -75.51
N ASN A 14 -21.58 -85.29 -74.53
CA ASN A 14 -22.11 -85.19 -73.19
C ASN A 14 -21.04 -84.54 -72.30
N VAL A 15 -21.39 -83.43 -71.64
CA VAL A 15 -20.50 -82.66 -70.77
C VAL A 15 -21.20 -82.36 -69.47
N SER A 16 -20.52 -82.62 -68.35
CA SER A 16 -20.89 -82.08 -67.04
C SER A 16 -19.67 -81.52 -66.34
N TRP A 17 -19.88 -80.50 -65.51
CA TRP A 17 -18.87 -79.87 -64.68
C TRP A 17 -19.18 -80.18 -63.21
N ASP A 18 -18.16 -80.55 -62.43
CA ASP A 18 -18.28 -80.56 -60.98
C ASP A 18 -17.99 -79.19 -60.38
N TYR A 19 -18.20 -79.05 -59.07
CA TYR A 19 -18.07 -77.78 -58.38
C TYR A 19 -16.63 -77.43 -57.97
N ILE A 20 -15.62 -78.19 -58.42
CA ILE A 20 -14.20 -77.85 -58.25
C ILE A 20 -13.53 -77.53 -59.59
N GLY A 21 -14.31 -77.44 -60.67
CA GLY A 21 -13.85 -77.06 -62.01
C GLY A 21 -13.37 -78.22 -62.89
N ASN A 22 -13.71 -79.49 -62.57
CA ASN A 22 -13.48 -80.61 -63.49
C ASN A 22 -14.67 -80.77 -64.44
N GLY A 23 -14.38 -80.86 -65.74
CA GLY A 23 -15.32 -81.25 -66.77
C GLY A 23 -15.15 -82.72 -67.15
N TYR A 24 -16.28 -83.38 -67.42
CA TYR A 24 -16.38 -84.79 -67.78
C TYR A 24 -16.99 -84.91 -69.17
N ILE A 25 -16.17 -85.30 -70.15
CA ILE A 25 -16.49 -85.23 -71.58
C ILE A 25 -16.48 -86.62 -72.20
N SER A 26 -17.58 -86.98 -72.86
CA SER A 26 -17.71 -88.20 -73.64
C SER A 26 -18.66 -88.00 -74.82
N PRO A 27 -18.64 -88.90 -75.83
CA PRO A 27 -19.72 -88.96 -76.82
C PRO A 27 -21.07 -89.15 -76.14
N ASN A 28 -22.16 -88.71 -76.79
CA ASN A 28 -23.53 -88.91 -76.29
C ASN A 28 -23.92 -90.37 -75.98
N SER A 29 -23.22 -91.35 -76.57
CA SER A 29 -23.42 -92.78 -76.31
C SER A 29 -22.93 -93.22 -74.92
N VAL A 30 -22.17 -92.37 -74.23
CA VAL A 30 -21.56 -92.60 -72.92
C VAL A 30 -22.02 -91.52 -71.96
N ALA A 31 -22.44 -91.89 -70.75
CA ALA A 31 -22.84 -90.92 -69.74
C ALA A 31 -21.61 -90.18 -69.18
N SER A 32 -21.70 -88.87 -68.98
CA SER A 32 -20.62 -88.09 -68.34
C SER A 32 -20.31 -88.59 -66.92
N TRP A 33 -21.30 -89.16 -66.22
CA TRP A 33 -21.08 -89.88 -64.95
C TRP A 33 -20.15 -91.10 -65.08
N ASP A 34 -20.16 -91.81 -66.22
CA ASP A 34 -19.21 -92.90 -66.45
C ASP A 34 -17.77 -92.38 -66.58
N VAL A 35 -17.60 -91.15 -67.06
CA VAL A 35 -16.28 -90.48 -67.11
C VAL A 35 -15.83 -90.13 -65.70
N TYR A 36 -16.68 -89.52 -64.87
CA TYR A 36 -16.37 -89.26 -63.46
C TYR A 36 -16.03 -90.53 -62.68
N ARG A 37 -16.75 -91.63 -62.92
CA ARG A 37 -16.49 -92.93 -62.28
C ARG A 37 -15.14 -93.53 -62.70
N ASP A 38 -14.79 -93.42 -63.99
CA ASP A 38 -13.65 -94.14 -64.57
C ASP A 38 -12.34 -93.32 -64.57
N PHE A 39 -12.41 -92.05 -64.21
CA PHE A 39 -11.27 -91.18 -63.92
C PHE A 39 -11.19 -90.89 -62.42
N ASP A 40 -9.97 -90.80 -61.91
CA ASP A 40 -9.71 -90.11 -60.66
C ASP A 40 -8.67 -89.02 -60.98
N VAL A 41 -9.16 -87.78 -61.00
CA VAL A 41 -8.37 -86.56 -61.22
C VAL A 41 -8.64 -85.64 -60.05
N GLN A 42 -7.61 -85.45 -59.25
CA GLN A 42 -7.61 -84.50 -58.15
C GLN A 42 -7.22 -83.11 -58.67
N PRO A 43 -7.64 -82.02 -57.99
CA PRO A 43 -7.06 -80.70 -58.22
C PRO A 43 -5.52 -80.78 -58.23
N PRO A 44 -4.85 -80.06 -59.13
CA PRO A 44 -3.41 -80.14 -59.25
C PRO A 44 -2.74 -79.61 -58.00
N ASP A 45 -1.68 -80.28 -57.58
CA ASP A 45 -0.82 -79.82 -56.50
C ASP A 45 0.00 -78.62 -57.01
N ILE A 46 -0.33 -77.42 -56.53
CA ILE A 46 0.36 -76.18 -56.87
C ILE A 46 1.30 -75.80 -55.72
N ASN A 47 2.60 -75.87 -55.95
CA ASN A 47 3.62 -75.49 -54.97
C ASN A 47 4.43 -74.29 -55.45
N THR A 48 4.40 -73.19 -54.70
CA THR A 48 5.17 -71.97 -55.01
C THR A 48 6.26 -71.75 -53.97
N ILE A 49 7.51 -71.79 -54.40
CA ILE A 49 8.69 -71.50 -53.57
C ILE A 49 9.40 -70.25 -54.08
N THR A 50 10.06 -69.50 -53.19
CA THR A 50 10.88 -68.34 -53.59
C THR A 50 12.33 -68.78 -53.71
N VAL A 51 12.91 -68.67 -54.91
CA VAL A 51 14.32 -69.01 -55.18
C VAL A 51 15.00 -67.75 -55.73
N ASN A 52 16.03 -67.26 -55.05
CA ASN A 52 16.78 -66.04 -55.44
C ASN A 52 15.90 -64.80 -55.69
N GLY A 53 14.88 -64.58 -54.85
CA GLY A 53 13.96 -63.45 -54.97
C GLY A 53 12.90 -63.58 -56.08
N LYS A 54 12.92 -64.65 -56.88
CA LYS A 54 11.88 -64.96 -57.87
C LYS A 54 10.95 -66.08 -57.37
N LYS A 55 9.65 -65.91 -57.59
CA LYS A 55 8.67 -66.97 -57.33
C LYS A 55 8.80 -68.05 -58.39
N LYS A 56 8.97 -69.29 -57.96
CA LYS A 56 9.00 -70.48 -58.79
C LYS A 56 7.79 -71.35 -58.42
N THR A 57 6.83 -71.44 -59.33
CA THR A 57 5.61 -72.24 -59.16
C THR A 57 5.72 -73.54 -59.94
N THR A 58 5.53 -74.67 -59.25
CA THR A 58 5.48 -76.01 -59.83
C THR A 58 4.05 -76.52 -59.70
N ILE A 59 3.50 -77.06 -60.79
CA ILE A 59 2.17 -77.64 -60.85
C ILE A 59 2.29 -79.14 -61.15
N THR A 60 1.54 -79.97 -60.43
CA THR A 60 1.52 -81.43 -60.62
C THR A 60 0.10 -81.94 -60.82
N TRP A 61 -0.14 -82.59 -61.96
CA TRP A 61 -1.39 -83.30 -62.24
C TRP A 61 -1.19 -84.81 -62.01
N ASN A 62 -2.10 -85.42 -61.27
CA ASN A 62 -2.11 -86.84 -61.01
C ASN A 62 -3.38 -87.45 -61.60
N VAL A 63 -3.23 -88.13 -62.73
CA VAL A 63 -4.34 -88.70 -63.47
C VAL A 63 -4.33 -90.20 -63.33
N LEU A 64 -5.44 -90.74 -62.83
CA LEU A 64 -5.68 -92.17 -62.80
C LEU A 64 -6.77 -92.52 -63.82
N PHE A 65 -6.34 -93.18 -64.90
CA PHE A 65 -7.19 -93.75 -65.92
C PHE A 65 -7.69 -95.13 -65.46
N ASN A 66 -8.97 -95.41 -65.71
CA ASN A 66 -9.65 -96.61 -65.23
C ASN A 66 -9.53 -96.76 -63.70
N ALA A 67 -9.90 -95.69 -62.99
CA ALA A 67 -9.85 -95.61 -61.53
C ALA A 67 -10.70 -96.69 -60.84
N ASN A 68 -11.77 -97.13 -61.52
CA ASN A 68 -12.66 -98.17 -61.03
C ASN A 68 -12.21 -99.61 -61.42
N GLY A 69 -11.02 -99.73 -62.02
CA GLY A 69 -10.48 -100.97 -62.56
C GLY A 69 -10.38 -102.09 -61.52
N CYS A 70 -10.59 -103.33 -61.96
CA CYS A 70 -10.59 -104.50 -61.09
C CYS A 70 -9.27 -104.66 -60.30
N ARG A 71 -8.14 -104.39 -60.96
CA ARG A 71 -6.81 -104.60 -60.40
C ARG A 71 -6.43 -103.57 -59.34
N ILE A 72 -6.79 -102.30 -59.51
CA ILE A 72 -6.48 -101.27 -58.52
C ILE A 72 -7.29 -101.45 -57.24
N LYS A 73 -8.58 -101.83 -57.34
CA LYS A 73 -9.40 -102.16 -56.17
C LYS A 73 -8.80 -103.29 -55.32
N LYS A 74 -8.21 -104.29 -55.96
CA LYS A 74 -7.47 -105.38 -55.29
C LYS A 74 -6.15 -104.92 -54.66
N ILE A 75 -5.50 -103.89 -55.23
CA ILE A 75 -4.29 -103.28 -54.64
C ILE A 75 -4.68 -102.50 -53.37
N GLU A 76 -5.76 -101.72 -53.44
CA GLU A 76 -6.27 -100.90 -52.32
C GLU A 76 -6.88 -101.75 -51.21
N ASN A 77 -7.63 -102.80 -51.57
CA ASN A 77 -8.21 -103.75 -50.65
C ASN A 77 -8.05 -105.20 -51.18
N PRO A 78 -7.07 -105.97 -50.65
CA PRO A 78 -6.78 -107.34 -51.09
C PRO A 78 -7.97 -108.32 -50.99
N ASN A 79 -8.97 -107.99 -50.17
CA ASN A 79 -10.12 -108.86 -49.86
C ASN A 79 -11.33 -108.64 -50.79
N VAL A 80 -11.32 -107.63 -51.67
CA VAL A 80 -12.42 -107.38 -52.62
C VAL A 80 -12.48 -108.54 -53.62
N ASP A 81 -13.62 -109.18 -53.82
CA ASP A 81 -13.78 -110.18 -54.88
C ASP A 81 -13.83 -109.47 -56.24
N CYS A 82 -13.00 -109.91 -57.17
CA CYS A 82 -12.91 -109.27 -58.48
C CYS A 82 -12.58 -110.29 -59.54
N ASP A 83 -13.55 -110.54 -60.42
CA ASP A 83 -13.42 -111.42 -61.56
C ASP A 83 -13.11 -110.60 -62.82
N GLU A 84 -11.92 -110.84 -63.37
CA GLU A 84 -11.44 -110.15 -64.57
C GLU A 84 -12.32 -110.44 -65.81
N ASN A 85 -13.11 -111.53 -65.80
CA ASN A 85 -13.98 -111.91 -66.91
C ASN A 85 -15.35 -111.19 -66.91
N THR A 86 -15.77 -110.65 -65.77
CA THR A 86 -17.07 -109.97 -65.59
C THR A 86 -16.93 -108.50 -65.22
N ALA A 87 -15.69 -108.02 -65.07
CA ALA A 87 -15.39 -106.62 -64.81
C ALA A 87 -15.89 -105.71 -65.95
N LEU A 88 -16.54 -104.60 -65.59
CA LEU A 88 -16.89 -103.54 -66.55
C LEU A 88 -15.61 -102.94 -67.15
N HIS A 89 -15.52 -102.98 -68.48
CA HIS A 89 -14.37 -102.47 -69.23
C HIS A 89 -14.54 -100.98 -69.56
N ALA A 90 -13.62 -100.15 -69.03
CA ALA A 90 -13.65 -98.69 -69.19
C ALA A 90 -13.36 -98.22 -70.63
N TYR A 91 -12.63 -99.03 -71.40
CA TYR A 91 -12.30 -98.86 -72.81
C TYR A 91 -12.34 -100.20 -73.54
N ASP A 92 -12.54 -100.17 -74.86
CA ASP A 92 -12.67 -101.35 -75.71
C ASP A 92 -11.43 -101.51 -76.62
N GLY A 93 -10.79 -102.69 -76.52
CA GLY A 93 -9.50 -102.98 -77.16
C GLY A 93 -8.34 -102.21 -76.54
N ARG A 94 -7.26 -102.03 -77.31
CA ARG A 94 -6.02 -101.38 -76.88
C ARG A 94 -6.06 -99.86 -77.09
N PRO A 95 -6.41 -99.04 -76.08
CA PRO A 95 -6.72 -97.63 -76.28
C PRO A 95 -5.46 -96.77 -76.49
N ASP A 96 -5.68 -95.60 -77.09
CA ASP A 96 -4.71 -94.51 -77.10
C ASP A 96 -4.98 -93.57 -75.93
N PHE A 97 -4.03 -93.45 -75.01
CA PHE A 97 -4.11 -92.51 -73.89
C PHE A 97 -3.54 -91.16 -74.28
N TYR A 98 -4.22 -90.08 -73.90
CA TYR A 98 -3.87 -88.71 -74.22
C TYR A 98 -3.68 -87.87 -72.97
N LEU A 99 -2.68 -86.97 -73.02
CA LEU A 99 -2.61 -85.78 -72.19
C LEU A 99 -2.53 -84.54 -73.07
N ILE A 100 -3.20 -83.49 -72.64
CA ILE A 100 -3.18 -82.18 -73.28
C ILE A 100 -2.84 -81.17 -72.20
N LEU A 101 -1.62 -80.65 -72.25
CA LEU A 101 -1.10 -79.74 -71.24
C LEU A 101 -1.44 -78.28 -71.59
N PRO A 102 -1.50 -77.38 -70.61
CA PRO A 102 -1.65 -75.95 -70.85
C PRO A 102 -0.48 -75.35 -71.63
N LYS A 103 -0.67 -74.18 -72.24
CA LYS A 103 0.38 -73.43 -72.95
C LYS A 103 1.38 -72.76 -72.01
N ASN A 104 0.93 -72.23 -70.88
CA ASN A 104 1.71 -71.37 -69.99
C ASN A 104 2.54 -72.16 -68.95
N ILE A 105 3.10 -73.28 -69.37
CA ILE A 105 4.09 -74.05 -68.62
C ILE A 105 5.40 -74.13 -69.40
N LYS A 106 6.51 -74.20 -68.68
CA LYS A 106 7.84 -74.32 -69.29
C LYS A 106 8.00 -75.71 -69.89
N ASP A 107 8.05 -75.79 -71.21
CA ASP A 107 8.08 -77.05 -71.94
C ASP A 107 9.24 -77.98 -71.52
N ASN A 108 10.43 -77.41 -71.29
CA ASN A 108 11.63 -78.17 -70.86
C ASN A 108 11.57 -78.70 -69.42
N SER A 109 10.62 -78.23 -68.62
CA SER A 109 10.42 -78.65 -67.23
C SER A 109 9.44 -79.81 -67.09
N ILE A 110 8.73 -80.17 -68.16
CA ILE A 110 7.75 -81.26 -68.15
C ILE A 110 8.43 -82.58 -67.78
N ARG A 111 7.89 -83.27 -66.76
CA ARG A 111 8.28 -84.62 -66.35
C ARG A 111 7.03 -85.48 -66.25
N ILE A 112 7.04 -86.64 -66.89
CA ILE A 112 5.92 -87.59 -66.90
C ILE A 112 6.39 -88.93 -66.33
N THR A 113 5.78 -89.33 -65.22
CA THR A 113 5.97 -90.68 -64.65
C THR A 113 4.70 -91.50 -64.85
N ARG A 114 4.84 -92.68 -65.42
CA ARG A 114 3.73 -93.57 -65.80
C ARG A 114 3.81 -94.89 -65.06
N TYR A 115 2.69 -95.31 -64.49
CA TYR A 115 2.51 -96.61 -63.87
C TYR A 115 1.32 -97.34 -64.51
N ARG A 116 1.37 -98.67 -64.44
CA ARG A 116 0.21 -99.52 -64.72
C ARG A 116 0.07 -100.60 -63.66
N THR A 117 -1.12 -101.11 -63.44
CA THR A 117 -1.29 -102.30 -62.60
C THR A 117 -0.82 -103.55 -63.33
N LYS A 118 -0.16 -104.46 -62.61
CA LYS A 118 0.35 -105.72 -63.16
C LYS A 118 0.15 -106.87 -62.17
N PHE A 119 -0.22 -108.02 -62.71
CA PHE A 119 -0.23 -109.27 -61.97
C PHE A 119 1.20 -109.77 -61.71
N VAL A 120 1.51 -110.09 -60.46
CA VAL A 120 2.86 -110.56 -60.05
C VAL A 120 2.86 -111.95 -59.40
N GLY A 121 1.69 -112.57 -59.25
CA GLY A 121 1.57 -113.91 -58.67
C GLY A 121 0.39 -114.03 -57.72
N TYR A 122 0.40 -115.06 -56.88
CA TYR A 122 -0.64 -115.30 -55.88
C TYR A 122 -0.15 -114.91 -54.47
N SER A 123 -1.05 -114.38 -53.65
CA SER A 123 -0.86 -114.16 -52.22
C SER A 123 -1.91 -114.97 -51.47
N GLY A 124 -1.54 -116.17 -51.01
CA GLY A 124 -2.52 -117.16 -50.52
C GLY A 124 -3.42 -117.66 -51.64
N ARG A 125 -4.75 -117.61 -51.47
CA ARG A 125 -5.75 -117.97 -52.50
C ARG A 125 -6.12 -116.81 -53.44
N ASN A 126 -5.59 -115.61 -53.21
CA ASN A 126 -5.94 -114.41 -53.98
C ASN A 126 -4.85 -114.05 -55.01
N LYS A 127 -5.25 -113.52 -56.17
CA LYS A 127 -4.34 -112.89 -57.13
C LYS A 127 -3.72 -111.64 -56.51
N LYS A 128 -2.40 -111.46 -56.63
CA LYS A 128 -1.66 -110.28 -56.16
C LYS A 128 -1.32 -109.38 -57.35
N PHE A 129 -1.67 -108.11 -57.22
CA PHE A 129 -1.37 -107.07 -58.19
C PHE A 129 -0.49 -106.00 -57.54
N VAL A 130 0.34 -105.34 -58.34
CA VAL A 130 1.18 -104.21 -57.93
C VAL A 130 1.24 -103.18 -59.04
N TRP A 131 1.72 -101.98 -58.72
CA TRP A 131 2.10 -101.00 -59.72
C TRP A 131 3.42 -101.39 -60.39
N GLU A 132 3.42 -101.44 -61.71
CA GLU A 132 4.62 -101.51 -62.56
C GLU A 132 4.91 -100.11 -63.10
N GLU A 133 6.12 -99.61 -62.86
CA GLU A 133 6.63 -98.40 -63.48
C GLU A 133 6.89 -98.65 -64.97
N ARG A 134 6.27 -97.86 -65.84
CA ARG A 134 6.41 -97.92 -67.31
C ARG A 134 7.38 -96.90 -67.84
N GLY A 135 7.56 -95.81 -67.12
CA GLY A 135 8.53 -94.78 -67.40
C GLY A 135 8.59 -93.81 -66.23
N LYS A 136 9.79 -93.37 -65.88
CA LYS A 136 10.05 -92.46 -64.79
C LYS A 136 10.65 -91.17 -65.31
N ASP A 137 10.10 -90.05 -64.84
CA ASP A 137 10.57 -88.70 -65.13
C ASP A 137 10.84 -88.44 -66.63
N GLN A 138 10.00 -89.01 -67.49
CA GLN A 138 10.16 -88.93 -68.94
C GLN A 138 9.96 -87.49 -69.41
N ILE A 139 10.82 -87.06 -70.33
CA ILE A 139 10.76 -85.74 -70.96
C ILE A 139 10.02 -85.81 -72.30
N PRO A 140 9.60 -84.66 -72.89
CA PRO A 140 8.83 -84.69 -74.13
C PRO A 140 9.47 -85.49 -75.28
N SER A 141 10.80 -85.46 -75.42
CA SER A 141 11.50 -86.22 -76.47
C SER A 141 11.39 -87.74 -76.34
N ASP A 142 11.16 -88.27 -75.14
CA ASP A 142 11.02 -89.72 -74.90
C ASP A 142 9.71 -90.28 -75.45
N PHE A 143 8.77 -89.40 -75.81
CA PHE A 143 7.49 -89.73 -76.42
C PHE A 143 7.53 -89.75 -77.95
N ASN A 144 8.71 -89.82 -78.58
CA ASN A 144 8.83 -90.00 -80.03
C ASN A 144 9.27 -91.43 -80.38
N SER A 145 8.34 -92.38 -80.30
CA SER A 145 8.58 -93.80 -80.60
C SER A 145 7.47 -94.37 -81.47
N TYR A 146 7.52 -95.66 -81.83
CA TYR A 146 6.45 -96.28 -82.62
C TYR A 146 5.09 -96.29 -81.90
N THR A 147 5.09 -96.37 -80.56
CA THR A 147 3.86 -96.48 -79.75
C THR A 147 3.50 -95.19 -79.03
N ASN A 148 4.41 -94.22 -78.93
CA ASN A 148 4.19 -92.95 -78.21
C ASN A 148 4.44 -91.79 -79.18
N ALA A 149 3.64 -90.72 -79.07
CA ALA A 149 3.83 -89.51 -79.87
C ALA A 149 3.60 -88.25 -79.02
N THR A 150 4.25 -87.15 -79.37
CA THR A 150 3.96 -85.81 -78.83
C THR A 150 3.91 -84.76 -79.94
N ARG A 151 3.11 -83.71 -79.76
CA ARG A 151 3.00 -82.56 -80.68
C ARG A 151 2.93 -81.25 -79.90
N LEU A 152 3.55 -80.20 -80.45
CA LEU A 152 3.45 -78.82 -79.98
C LEU A 152 2.56 -77.98 -80.90
N PRO A 153 1.89 -76.94 -80.38
CA PRO A 153 1.19 -75.97 -81.22
C PRO A 153 2.17 -75.37 -82.23
N GLY A 154 1.84 -75.47 -83.53
CA GLY A 154 2.71 -75.05 -84.63
C GLY A 154 3.35 -76.21 -85.42
N ASP A 155 3.36 -77.43 -84.88
CA ASP A 155 3.71 -78.62 -85.67
C ASP A 155 2.65 -78.85 -86.76
N SER A 156 3.07 -79.22 -87.98
CA SER A 156 2.16 -79.40 -89.13
C SER A 156 1.05 -80.45 -88.91
N ASP A 157 1.24 -81.34 -87.93
CA ASP A 157 0.35 -82.44 -87.59
C ASP A 157 -0.40 -82.23 -86.25
N TYR A 158 -0.19 -81.09 -85.57
CA TYR A 158 -0.82 -80.79 -84.27
C TYR A 158 -2.35 -80.84 -84.32
N GLU A 159 -2.96 -80.18 -85.32
CA GLU A 159 -4.42 -80.16 -85.47
C GLU A 159 -5.00 -81.53 -85.79
N ASN A 160 -4.27 -82.36 -86.55
CA ASN A 160 -4.68 -83.74 -86.79
C ASN A 160 -4.61 -84.57 -85.50
N PHE A 161 -3.61 -84.31 -84.66
CA PHE A 161 -3.44 -84.95 -83.36
C PHE A 161 -4.55 -84.59 -82.38
N TRP A 162 -4.94 -83.31 -82.36
CA TRP A 162 -6.10 -82.84 -81.60
C TRP A 162 -7.39 -83.51 -82.12
N LYS A 163 -7.62 -83.51 -83.44
CA LYS A 163 -8.76 -84.18 -84.10
C LYS A 163 -8.83 -85.68 -83.77
N ALA A 164 -7.68 -86.34 -83.68
CA ALA A 164 -7.58 -87.76 -83.37
C ALA A 164 -7.77 -88.10 -81.89
N SER A 165 -7.78 -87.09 -81.01
CA SER A 165 -7.94 -87.22 -79.57
C SER A 165 -9.37 -86.80 -79.15
N ILE A 166 -9.50 -85.73 -78.37
CA ILE A 166 -10.73 -85.26 -77.74
C ILE A 166 -11.85 -84.90 -78.73
N GLU A 167 -11.57 -84.48 -79.97
CA GLU A 167 -12.66 -84.21 -80.94
C GLU A 167 -13.49 -85.46 -81.28
N LYS A 168 -12.94 -86.66 -81.11
CA LYS A 168 -13.72 -87.90 -81.25
C LYS A 168 -14.81 -88.04 -80.19
N CYS A 169 -14.73 -87.30 -79.08
CA CYS A 169 -15.80 -87.21 -78.08
C CYS A 169 -16.93 -86.24 -78.47
N GLY A 170 -16.89 -85.61 -79.66
CA GLY A 170 -17.94 -84.68 -80.11
C GLY A 170 -17.70 -83.20 -79.74
N LEU A 171 -16.44 -82.77 -79.58
CA LEU A 171 -16.12 -81.34 -79.39
C LEU A 171 -16.60 -80.48 -80.56
N GLY A 172 -16.96 -79.23 -80.27
CA GLY A 172 -17.47 -78.25 -81.23
C GLY A 172 -18.99 -78.03 -81.15
N THR A 173 -19.61 -78.37 -80.02
CA THR A 173 -21.04 -78.12 -79.74
C THR A 173 -21.20 -77.09 -78.62
N ASP A 174 -22.39 -76.50 -78.47
CA ASP A 174 -22.70 -75.58 -77.36
C ASP A 174 -22.46 -76.22 -75.97
N ALA A 175 -22.49 -77.56 -75.88
CA ALA A 175 -22.22 -78.31 -74.65
C ALA A 175 -20.73 -78.30 -74.24
N THR A 176 -19.80 -78.10 -75.18
CA THR A 176 -18.34 -78.09 -74.95
C THR A 176 -17.73 -76.69 -75.03
N CYS A 177 -18.57 -75.66 -74.94
CA CYS A 177 -18.20 -74.30 -75.29
C CYS A 177 -17.06 -73.71 -74.44
N GLU A 178 -16.91 -74.15 -73.18
CA GLU A 178 -15.86 -73.67 -72.28
C GLU A 178 -14.49 -74.13 -72.79
N VAL A 179 -14.36 -75.43 -73.09
CA VAL A 179 -13.13 -76.00 -73.68
C VAL A 179 -12.83 -75.40 -75.05
N ASP A 180 -13.86 -75.16 -75.88
CA ASP A 180 -13.69 -74.50 -77.18
C ASP A 180 -13.28 -73.03 -77.05
N THR A 181 -13.72 -72.35 -75.99
CA THR A 181 -13.30 -70.98 -75.67
C THR A 181 -11.83 -70.96 -75.28
N TRP A 182 -11.39 -71.88 -74.41
CA TRP A 182 -9.99 -71.99 -74.01
C TRP A 182 -9.07 -72.41 -75.17
N ARG A 183 -9.55 -73.31 -76.05
CA ARG A 183 -8.82 -73.68 -77.27
C ARG A 183 -8.67 -72.50 -78.23
N ARG A 184 -9.75 -71.77 -78.52
CA ARG A 184 -9.71 -70.58 -79.39
C ARG A 184 -8.85 -69.45 -78.83
N ALA A 185 -8.81 -69.33 -77.50
CA ALA A 185 -7.89 -68.43 -76.80
C ALA A 185 -6.42 -68.89 -76.87
N GLY A 186 -6.16 -70.12 -77.32
CA GLY A 186 -4.82 -70.71 -77.42
C GLY A 186 -4.25 -71.12 -76.07
N ASN A 187 -5.08 -71.50 -75.11
CA ASN A 187 -4.67 -71.84 -73.75
C ASN A 187 -4.08 -73.26 -73.62
N PHE A 188 -4.28 -74.12 -74.61
CA PHE A 188 -3.67 -75.45 -74.67
C PHE A 188 -2.32 -75.43 -75.39
N GLY A 189 -1.38 -76.18 -74.83
CA GLY A 189 0.01 -76.33 -75.26
C GLY A 189 0.28 -77.72 -75.81
N ARG A 190 1.17 -78.47 -75.16
CA ARG A 190 1.68 -79.75 -75.67
C ARG A 190 0.68 -80.90 -75.55
N LEU A 191 0.57 -81.73 -76.59
CA LEU A 191 -0.17 -83.00 -76.58
C LEU A 191 0.78 -84.19 -76.45
N PHE A 192 0.34 -85.20 -75.71
CA PHE A 192 0.97 -86.52 -75.60
C PHE A 192 -0.02 -87.60 -75.95
N LYS A 193 0.48 -88.65 -76.59
CA LYS A 193 -0.21 -89.89 -76.89
C LYS A 193 0.66 -91.07 -76.47
N SER A 194 0.07 -92.06 -75.82
CA SER A 194 0.70 -93.35 -75.57
C SER A 194 -0.23 -94.50 -75.93
N TRP A 195 0.30 -95.45 -76.70
CA TRP A 195 -0.36 -96.69 -77.04
C TRP A 195 0.04 -97.80 -76.06
N GLU A 196 -0.65 -97.83 -74.91
CA GLU A 196 -0.43 -98.79 -73.82
C GLU A 196 -1.04 -100.17 -74.12
N GLN A 197 -0.69 -101.23 -73.35
CA GLN A 197 -1.06 -102.63 -73.65
C GLN A 197 -2.58 -102.92 -73.59
N ASP A 198 -3.02 -103.91 -74.39
CA ASP A 198 -4.41 -104.36 -74.53
C ASP A 198 -4.91 -105.12 -73.28
N ASN A 199 -5.35 -104.39 -72.25
CA ASN A 199 -5.99 -105.00 -71.09
C ASN A 199 -6.97 -104.04 -70.39
N ALA A 200 -8.26 -104.21 -70.63
CA ALA A 200 -9.32 -103.35 -70.09
C ALA A 200 -9.56 -103.46 -68.57
N VAL A 201 -8.83 -104.33 -67.84
CA VAL A 201 -8.85 -104.37 -66.37
C VAL A 201 -7.65 -103.66 -65.72
N ASP A 202 -6.69 -103.16 -66.52
CA ASP A 202 -5.55 -102.39 -66.03
C ASP A 202 -5.96 -100.94 -65.71
N SER A 203 -5.45 -100.47 -64.58
CA SER A 203 -5.50 -99.06 -64.20
C SER A 203 -4.16 -98.44 -64.52
N ILE A 204 -4.20 -97.24 -65.10
CA ILE A 204 -3.02 -96.56 -65.61
C ILE A 204 -2.93 -95.21 -64.91
N ARG A 205 -1.77 -94.91 -64.32
CA ARG A 205 -1.57 -93.68 -63.56
C ARG A 205 -0.47 -92.84 -64.20
N TRP A 206 -0.77 -91.60 -64.53
CA TRP A 206 0.19 -90.65 -65.08
C TRP A 206 0.33 -89.49 -64.11
N ILE A 207 1.56 -89.23 -63.68
CA ILE A 207 1.92 -88.09 -62.84
C ILE A 207 2.71 -87.14 -63.71
N VAL A 208 2.20 -85.92 -63.87
CA VAL A 208 2.76 -84.89 -64.75
C VAL A 208 3.14 -83.70 -63.92
N THR A 209 4.41 -83.33 -63.93
CA THR A 209 4.91 -82.15 -63.22
C THR A 209 5.53 -81.16 -64.20
N ALA A 210 5.25 -79.87 -64.03
CA ALA A 210 5.86 -78.80 -64.81
C ALA A 210 6.01 -77.50 -64.00
N GLU A 211 6.94 -76.64 -64.40
CA GLU A 211 7.04 -75.26 -63.92
C GLU A 211 6.10 -74.35 -64.70
N VAL A 212 5.41 -73.45 -64.00
CA VAL A 212 4.54 -72.42 -64.58
C VAL A 212 5.38 -71.24 -65.08
N GLU A 213 4.99 -70.65 -66.20
CA GLU A 213 5.64 -69.45 -66.75
C GLU A 213 5.50 -68.24 -65.81
N GLU A 214 6.53 -67.37 -65.74
CA GLU A 214 6.56 -66.21 -64.84
C GLU A 214 5.38 -65.27 -65.14
N GLY A 215 4.57 -64.94 -64.10
CA GLY A 215 3.40 -64.07 -64.24
C GLY A 215 2.10 -64.77 -64.67
N SER A 216 2.11 -66.08 -64.92
CA SER A 216 0.89 -66.85 -65.20
C SER A 216 0.24 -67.35 -63.90
N ASP A 217 -1.09 -67.34 -63.86
CA ASP A 217 -1.86 -67.85 -62.73
C ASP A 217 -2.08 -69.37 -62.88
N PRO A 218 -1.54 -70.21 -61.97
CA PRO A 218 -1.69 -71.66 -62.06
C PRO A 218 -3.14 -72.14 -61.93
N TYR A 219 -4.02 -71.37 -61.28
CA TYR A 219 -5.43 -71.71 -61.12
C TYR A 219 -6.24 -71.49 -62.41
N LYS A 220 -5.67 -70.81 -63.41
CA LYS A 220 -6.30 -70.51 -64.71
C LYS A 220 -5.80 -71.38 -65.86
N LEU A 221 -4.99 -72.40 -65.58
CA LEU A 221 -4.37 -73.24 -66.60
C LEU A 221 -5.24 -74.47 -66.93
N PRO A 222 -5.74 -74.60 -68.17
CA PRO A 222 -6.54 -75.77 -68.53
C PRO A 222 -5.66 -76.98 -68.86
N PHE A 223 -6.06 -78.14 -68.37
CA PHE A 223 -5.40 -79.43 -68.54
C PHE A 223 -6.43 -80.48 -68.96
N MET A 224 -6.09 -81.41 -69.86
CA MET A 224 -6.98 -82.52 -70.20
C MET A 224 -6.25 -83.85 -70.21
N ALA A 225 -6.98 -84.89 -69.84
CA ALA A 225 -6.52 -86.26 -69.95
C ALA A 225 -7.65 -87.15 -70.44
N GLY A 226 -7.32 -88.11 -71.29
CA GLY A 226 -8.34 -88.95 -71.92
C GLY A 226 -7.84 -90.24 -72.51
N TRP A 227 -8.77 -91.03 -73.03
CA TRP A 227 -8.45 -92.11 -73.94
C TRP A 227 -9.42 -92.22 -75.11
N ILE A 228 -8.90 -92.76 -76.20
CA ILE A 228 -9.65 -93.18 -77.37
C ILE A 228 -9.56 -94.70 -77.48
N SER A 229 -10.69 -95.37 -77.26
CA SER A 229 -10.84 -96.82 -77.48
C SER A 229 -10.53 -97.21 -78.93
N TYR A 230 -9.93 -98.38 -79.12
CA TYR A 230 -9.55 -98.90 -80.44
C TYR A 230 -10.75 -99.50 -81.18
N TYR A 231 -11.63 -100.16 -80.43
CA TYR A 231 -12.92 -100.63 -80.89
C TYR A 231 -14.02 -99.79 -80.24
N GLY A 232 -15.11 -99.50 -80.96
CA GLY A 232 -16.28 -98.81 -80.40
C GLY A 232 -16.07 -97.33 -80.01
N ASP A 233 -17.09 -96.79 -79.33
CA ASP A 233 -17.27 -95.35 -79.04
C ASP A 233 -17.11 -95.03 -77.54
N LYS A 234 -16.44 -95.89 -76.77
CA LYS A 234 -16.13 -95.64 -75.34
C LYS A 234 -14.95 -94.67 -75.19
N HIS A 235 -15.06 -93.49 -75.77
CA HIS A 235 -14.09 -92.41 -75.65
C HIS A 235 -14.41 -91.59 -74.41
N LYS A 236 -13.42 -91.29 -73.58
CA LYS A 236 -13.63 -90.54 -72.33
C LYS A 236 -12.48 -89.60 -72.07
N PHE A 237 -12.82 -88.38 -71.71
CA PHE A 237 -11.85 -87.35 -71.33
C PHE A 237 -12.35 -86.59 -70.12
N THR A 238 -11.43 -86.24 -69.25
CA THR A 238 -11.63 -85.26 -68.21
C THR A 238 -10.81 -84.02 -68.52
N VAL A 239 -11.40 -82.87 -68.26
CA VAL A 239 -10.77 -81.57 -68.36
C VAL A 239 -10.75 -80.93 -66.98
N PHE A 240 -9.67 -80.25 -66.68
CA PHE A 240 -9.53 -79.36 -65.55
C PHE A 240 -9.28 -77.96 -66.09
N GLY A 241 -9.96 -76.93 -65.58
CA GLY A 241 -9.72 -75.58 -66.06
C GLY A 241 -10.43 -74.52 -65.24
N PRO A 242 -10.31 -73.24 -65.63
CA PRO A 242 -10.93 -72.12 -64.92
C PRO A 242 -12.43 -72.07 -65.22
N TYR A 243 -13.17 -73.10 -64.85
CA TYR A 243 -14.63 -73.06 -64.92
C TYR A 243 -15.18 -72.24 -63.75
N ASP A 244 -16.26 -71.51 -63.99
CA ASP A 244 -16.94 -70.62 -63.06
C ASP A 244 -18.44 -70.96 -63.08
N HIS A 245 -18.94 -71.54 -61.99
CA HIS A 245 -20.28 -72.11 -61.95
C HIS A 245 -21.37 -71.05 -61.72
N ASP A 246 -21.11 -70.03 -60.91
CA ASP A 246 -22.11 -69.01 -60.53
C ASP A 246 -22.07 -67.75 -61.42
N GLY A 247 -21.01 -67.58 -62.20
CA GLY A 247 -20.87 -66.52 -63.19
C GLY A 247 -20.38 -65.20 -62.61
N ASP A 248 -19.74 -65.19 -61.44
CA ASP A 248 -19.11 -64.00 -60.88
C ASP A 248 -17.73 -63.68 -61.50
N GLY A 249 -17.22 -64.57 -62.36
CA GLY A 249 -15.95 -64.44 -63.07
C GLY A 249 -14.73 -64.90 -62.29
N ILE A 250 -14.91 -65.38 -61.06
CA ILE A 250 -13.90 -66.06 -60.26
C ILE A 250 -14.01 -67.57 -60.54
N PRO A 251 -12.93 -68.26 -60.92
CA PRO A 251 -13.00 -69.71 -61.12
C PRO A 251 -13.33 -70.45 -59.81
N ASP A 252 -14.13 -71.52 -59.87
CA ASP A 252 -14.55 -72.33 -58.72
C ASP A 252 -13.33 -72.76 -57.87
N LEU A 253 -12.26 -73.21 -58.53
CA LEU A 253 -11.03 -73.62 -57.86
C LEU A 253 -10.37 -72.48 -57.06
N GLU A 254 -10.43 -71.24 -57.59
CA GLU A 254 -9.96 -70.06 -56.89
C GLU A 254 -10.87 -69.71 -55.71
N GLU A 255 -12.19 -69.90 -55.84
CA GLU A 255 -13.15 -69.72 -54.75
C GLU A 255 -12.89 -70.68 -53.57
N PHE A 256 -12.61 -71.95 -53.85
CA PHE A 256 -12.27 -72.95 -52.82
C PHE A 256 -11.05 -72.55 -52.00
N LYS A 257 -10.05 -71.91 -52.64
CA LYS A 257 -8.85 -71.40 -51.94
C LYS A 257 -9.22 -70.33 -50.91
N TYR A 258 -10.23 -69.52 -51.19
CA TYR A 258 -10.67 -68.43 -50.30
C TYR A 258 -11.84 -68.83 -49.39
N GLY A 259 -12.39 -70.05 -49.55
CA GLY A 259 -13.57 -70.53 -48.82
C GLY A 259 -14.83 -69.77 -49.20
N LEU A 260 -14.94 -69.40 -50.48
CA LEU A 260 -16.13 -68.83 -51.10
C LEU A 260 -17.04 -69.93 -51.65
N ASN A 261 -18.32 -69.59 -51.83
CA ASN A 261 -19.32 -70.53 -52.28
C ASN A 261 -19.46 -70.49 -53.82
N PRO A 262 -19.07 -71.55 -54.55
CA PRO A 262 -19.15 -71.61 -56.02
C PRO A 262 -20.57 -71.67 -56.58
N LYS A 263 -21.59 -71.45 -55.74
CA LYS A 263 -23.00 -71.36 -56.11
C LYS A 263 -23.59 -69.98 -55.81
N ASN A 264 -22.82 -69.03 -55.29
CA ASN A 264 -23.34 -67.76 -54.75
C ASN A 264 -22.49 -66.53 -55.08
N ASP A 265 -23.04 -65.68 -55.95
CA ASP A 265 -22.43 -64.47 -56.49
C ASP A 265 -22.33 -63.24 -55.53
N ASP A 266 -22.58 -63.40 -54.22
CA ASP A 266 -22.65 -62.29 -53.25
C ASP A 266 -22.14 -62.63 -51.84
N ASP A 267 -20.93 -63.17 -51.74
CA ASP A 267 -20.34 -63.54 -50.45
C ASP A 267 -19.71 -62.38 -49.67
N ILE A 268 -19.39 -61.26 -50.35
CA ILE A 268 -18.76 -60.08 -49.73
C ILE A 268 -19.79 -59.18 -49.04
N GLN A 269 -19.57 -58.92 -47.75
CA GLN A 269 -20.45 -58.12 -46.89
C GLN A 269 -19.73 -56.95 -46.23
N PHE A 270 -20.49 -55.97 -45.76
CA PHE A 270 -19.99 -54.86 -44.93
C PHE A 270 -20.71 -54.82 -43.58
N PRO A 271 -20.03 -54.43 -42.48
CA PRO A 271 -20.70 -54.22 -41.21
C PRO A 271 -21.63 -53.00 -41.33
N LYS A 272 -22.85 -53.13 -40.79
CA LYS A 272 -23.87 -52.07 -40.85
C LYS A 272 -23.39 -50.75 -40.22
N ARG A 273 -22.58 -50.82 -39.17
CA ARG A 273 -22.02 -49.65 -38.46
C ARG A 273 -20.52 -49.85 -38.20
N SER A 274 -19.77 -48.75 -38.18
CA SER A 274 -18.39 -48.73 -37.71
C SER A 274 -18.25 -49.31 -36.29
N LYS A 275 -17.16 -50.03 -36.04
CA LYS A 275 -16.87 -50.64 -34.73
C LYS A 275 -16.66 -49.59 -33.63
N GLU A 276 -16.10 -48.45 -34.01
CA GLU A 276 -15.83 -47.31 -33.14
C GLU A 276 -16.56 -46.07 -33.64
N ASP A 277 -16.98 -45.21 -32.71
CA ASP A 277 -17.53 -43.89 -33.04
C ASP A 277 -16.43 -42.98 -33.56
N ALA A 278 -16.71 -42.36 -34.70
CA ALA A 278 -15.84 -41.38 -35.32
C ALA A 278 -15.82 -40.08 -34.52
N VAL A 279 -14.67 -39.42 -34.52
CA VAL A 279 -14.46 -38.15 -33.81
C VAL A 279 -13.74 -37.20 -34.76
N TYR A 280 -14.11 -35.93 -34.71
CA TYR A 280 -13.41 -34.90 -35.48
C TYR A 280 -11.89 -34.93 -35.22
N GLY A 281 -11.10 -34.87 -36.30
CA GLY A 281 -9.63 -34.92 -36.25
C GLY A 281 -9.03 -36.33 -36.29
N GLU A 282 -9.84 -37.39 -36.25
CA GLU A 282 -9.42 -38.78 -36.37
C GLU A 282 -10.02 -39.42 -37.63
N VAL A 283 -9.32 -40.38 -38.24
CA VAL A 283 -9.82 -41.13 -39.40
C VAL A 283 -10.40 -42.45 -38.93
N THR A 284 -11.68 -42.68 -39.21
CA THR A 284 -12.36 -43.94 -38.91
C THR A 284 -12.37 -44.82 -40.13
N SER A 285 -12.14 -46.13 -39.95
CA SER A 285 -12.08 -47.12 -41.02
C SER A 285 -13.14 -48.21 -40.83
N VAL A 286 -13.72 -48.67 -41.94
CA VAL A 286 -14.64 -49.79 -42.03
C VAL A 286 -14.18 -50.74 -43.14
N LYS A 287 -14.02 -52.02 -42.82
CA LYS A 287 -13.55 -53.05 -43.75
C LYS A 287 -14.68 -54.01 -44.13
N PRO A 288 -14.70 -54.53 -45.38
CA PRO A 288 -15.58 -55.63 -45.75
C PRO A 288 -15.12 -56.96 -45.14
N TYR A 289 -16.00 -57.96 -45.18
CA TYR A 289 -15.71 -59.34 -44.80
C TYR A 289 -16.48 -60.33 -45.67
N ILE A 290 -15.98 -61.55 -45.78
CA ILE A 290 -16.66 -62.69 -46.41
C ILE A 290 -17.18 -63.67 -45.36
N ASN A 291 -18.29 -64.35 -45.64
CA ASN A 291 -18.73 -65.49 -44.85
C ASN A 291 -18.01 -66.73 -45.38
N THR A 292 -17.12 -67.32 -44.59
CA THR A 292 -16.33 -68.47 -45.02
C THR A 292 -17.10 -69.78 -44.79
N GLY A 293 -16.81 -70.80 -45.60
CA GLY A 293 -17.36 -72.14 -45.45
C GLY A 293 -16.46 -73.21 -46.05
N GLU A 294 -17.01 -74.43 -46.13
CA GLU A 294 -16.34 -75.57 -46.76
C GLU A 294 -17.32 -76.38 -47.62
N TRP A 295 -16.77 -77.08 -48.61
CA TRP A 295 -17.50 -78.07 -49.38
C TRP A 295 -17.60 -79.38 -48.61
N VAL A 296 -18.83 -79.90 -48.48
CA VAL A 296 -19.09 -81.17 -47.79
C VAL A 296 -19.66 -82.17 -48.78
N GLY A 297 -18.97 -83.30 -48.96
CA GLY A 297 -19.32 -84.37 -49.90
C GLY A 297 -18.32 -84.50 -51.05
N ASP A 298 -18.66 -85.30 -52.07
CA ASP A 298 -17.86 -85.41 -53.29
C ASP A 298 -18.02 -84.15 -54.18
N SER A 299 -17.11 -83.95 -55.14
CA SER A 299 -17.10 -82.74 -55.97
C SER A 299 -18.33 -82.61 -56.88
N TYR A 300 -18.94 -83.74 -57.26
CA TYR A 300 -20.02 -83.80 -58.24
C TYR A 300 -21.41 -83.58 -57.60
N ASN A 301 -21.67 -84.16 -56.42
CA ASN A 301 -22.98 -84.15 -55.75
C ASN A 301 -22.99 -83.43 -54.39
N GLY A 302 -21.85 -82.93 -53.91
CA GLY A 302 -21.74 -82.27 -52.61
C GLY A 302 -22.43 -80.89 -52.53
N ASP A 303 -22.29 -80.25 -51.38
CA ASP A 303 -22.84 -78.92 -51.15
C ASP A 303 -21.94 -78.05 -50.27
N PHE A 304 -21.96 -76.74 -50.52
CA PHE A 304 -21.19 -75.77 -49.74
C PHE A 304 -21.93 -75.43 -48.44
N LYS A 305 -21.22 -75.42 -47.32
CA LYS A 305 -21.77 -75.11 -46.00
C LYS A 305 -20.99 -73.96 -45.36
N TYR A 306 -21.68 -72.86 -45.05
CA TYR A 306 -21.06 -71.75 -44.33
C TYR A 306 -20.79 -72.11 -42.88
N TYR A 307 -19.61 -71.74 -42.37
CA TYR A 307 -19.23 -71.98 -40.98
C TYR A 307 -20.14 -71.27 -39.97
N LYS A 308 -20.74 -70.13 -40.34
CA LYS A 308 -21.71 -69.40 -39.50
C LYS A 308 -23.00 -70.19 -39.21
N ASP A 309 -23.35 -71.13 -40.08
CA ASP A 309 -24.58 -71.92 -40.02
C ASP A 309 -24.35 -73.32 -39.42
N MET A 310 -23.11 -73.63 -39.02
CA MET A 310 -22.72 -74.90 -38.42
C MET A 310 -22.77 -74.84 -36.88
N PRO A 311 -23.60 -75.66 -36.20
CA PRO A 311 -23.82 -75.58 -34.75
C PRO A 311 -22.59 -75.82 -33.85
N ASN A 312 -21.50 -76.41 -34.36
CA ASN A 312 -20.33 -76.84 -33.59
C ASN A 312 -18.98 -76.38 -34.17
N HIS A 313 -18.96 -75.36 -35.04
CA HIS A 313 -17.71 -74.85 -35.61
C HIS A 313 -16.99 -73.92 -34.61
N GLY A 314 -15.82 -74.35 -34.09
CA GLY A 314 -15.02 -73.58 -33.13
C GLY A 314 -14.04 -72.55 -33.75
N GLY A 315 -14.04 -72.42 -35.08
CA GLY A 315 -13.17 -71.52 -35.84
C GLY A 315 -13.83 -70.18 -36.19
N ARG A 316 -13.11 -69.34 -36.96
CA ARG A 316 -13.65 -68.07 -37.49
C ARG A 316 -14.69 -68.37 -38.57
N THR A 317 -15.85 -67.73 -38.48
CA THR A 317 -16.95 -67.87 -39.44
C THR A 317 -16.94 -66.81 -40.54
N THR A 318 -16.09 -65.78 -40.39
CA THR A 318 -15.89 -64.71 -41.35
C THR A 318 -14.41 -64.37 -41.51
N SER A 319 -14.06 -63.79 -42.66
CA SER A 319 -12.70 -63.34 -42.98
C SER A 319 -12.72 -61.93 -43.58
N GLU A 320 -11.79 -61.05 -43.15
CA GLU A 320 -11.56 -59.74 -43.78
C GLU A 320 -10.63 -59.83 -45.01
N MET A 321 -10.15 -61.03 -45.35
CA MET A 321 -9.23 -61.23 -46.48
C MET A 321 -10.03 -61.42 -47.78
N ILE A 322 -10.20 -60.33 -48.51
CA ILE A 322 -10.86 -60.33 -49.83
C ILE A 322 -9.90 -60.90 -50.90
N PRO A 323 -10.38 -61.68 -51.89
CA PRO A 323 -9.58 -62.17 -53.03
C PRO A 323 -9.11 -61.03 -53.95
N THR A 324 -8.10 -60.27 -53.53
CA THR A 324 -7.62 -59.09 -54.27
C THR A 324 -7.04 -59.41 -55.65
N ASP A 325 -6.60 -60.65 -55.86
CA ASP A 325 -6.01 -61.12 -57.13
C ASP A 325 -7.07 -61.65 -58.11
N ALA A 326 -8.30 -61.85 -57.64
CA ALA A 326 -9.40 -62.38 -58.45
C ALA A 326 -10.01 -61.33 -59.40
N GLY A 327 -9.66 -60.05 -59.26
CA GLY A 327 -10.10 -58.98 -60.16
C GLY A 327 -11.33 -58.17 -59.70
N ILE A 328 -11.72 -58.31 -58.42
CA ILE A 328 -12.81 -57.55 -57.82
C ILE A 328 -12.42 -56.07 -57.63
N GLU A 329 -13.30 -55.15 -58.02
CA GLU A 329 -13.09 -53.70 -57.86
C GLU A 329 -14.16 -53.06 -56.95
N PHE A 330 -13.71 -52.29 -55.95
CA PHE A 330 -14.57 -51.54 -55.04
C PHE A 330 -14.60 -50.05 -55.39
N THR A 331 -15.80 -49.48 -55.49
CA THR A 331 -15.99 -48.04 -55.66
C THR A 331 -17.08 -47.54 -54.72
N PHE A 332 -17.17 -46.23 -54.51
CA PHE A 332 -18.46 -45.71 -54.03
C PHE A 332 -19.50 -45.93 -55.12
N LYS A 333 -20.78 -46.01 -54.74
CA LYS A 333 -21.88 -46.22 -55.69
C LYS A 333 -21.84 -45.18 -56.80
N LYS A 334 -21.80 -45.63 -58.05
CA LYS A 334 -21.87 -44.75 -59.22
C LYS A 334 -23.33 -44.37 -59.49
N ASN A 335 -23.53 -43.22 -60.12
CA ASN A 335 -24.86 -42.80 -60.60
C ASN A 335 -25.37 -43.72 -61.73
N GLU A 336 -26.64 -43.54 -62.12
CA GLU A 336 -27.31 -44.39 -63.12
C GLU A 336 -26.60 -44.41 -64.50
N ILE A 337 -25.81 -43.38 -64.79
CA ILE A 337 -25.05 -43.23 -66.05
C ILE A 337 -23.60 -43.75 -65.90
N GLY A 338 -23.20 -44.17 -64.70
CA GLY A 338 -21.90 -44.79 -64.40
C GLY A 338 -20.69 -43.84 -64.42
N ASN A 339 -20.90 -42.52 -64.55
CA ASN A 339 -19.83 -41.56 -64.81
C ASN A 339 -19.30 -40.83 -63.56
N SER A 340 -20.00 -40.90 -62.42
CA SER A 340 -19.56 -40.29 -61.16
C SER A 340 -20.05 -41.03 -59.93
N GLU A 341 -19.26 -41.04 -58.87
CA GLU A 341 -19.60 -41.62 -57.57
C GLU A 341 -20.49 -40.70 -56.73
N ILE A 342 -21.44 -41.29 -56.01
CA ILE A 342 -22.39 -40.62 -55.12
C ILE A 342 -21.81 -40.64 -53.71
N LEU A 343 -21.59 -39.45 -53.13
CA LEU A 343 -21.11 -39.28 -51.77
C LEU A 343 -22.12 -38.55 -50.90
N PRO A 344 -22.03 -38.70 -49.56
CA PRO A 344 -22.91 -38.00 -48.63
C PRO A 344 -22.77 -36.47 -48.72
N PRO A 345 -23.80 -35.70 -48.34
CA PRO A 345 -23.77 -34.24 -48.43
C PRO A 345 -22.56 -33.60 -47.76
N GLY A 346 -21.77 -32.90 -48.57
CA GLY A 346 -20.56 -32.20 -48.13
C GLY A 346 -19.41 -33.12 -47.72
N VAL A 347 -19.43 -34.37 -48.17
CA VAL A 347 -18.27 -35.28 -48.16
C VAL A 347 -17.60 -35.25 -49.53
N THR A 348 -16.28 -35.29 -49.56
CA THR A 348 -15.49 -35.29 -50.81
C THR A 348 -14.60 -36.53 -50.89
N LYS A 349 -14.38 -37.07 -52.09
CA LYS A 349 -13.46 -38.19 -52.29
C LYS A 349 -12.02 -37.71 -52.15
N THR A 350 -11.17 -38.53 -51.53
CA THR A 350 -9.71 -38.44 -51.66
C THR A 350 -9.16 -39.75 -52.20
N TYR A 351 -8.02 -39.66 -52.88
CA TYR A 351 -7.26 -40.82 -53.37
C TYR A 351 -6.06 -41.16 -52.46
N ASN A 352 -5.76 -40.30 -51.47
CA ASN A 352 -4.67 -40.50 -50.52
C ASN A 352 -5.23 -40.77 -49.12
N PRO A 353 -5.14 -42.01 -48.61
CA PRO A 353 -5.66 -42.38 -47.30
C PRO A 353 -4.80 -41.91 -46.11
N ASN A 354 -3.58 -41.42 -46.34
CA ASN A 354 -2.61 -41.16 -45.28
C ASN A 354 -2.69 -39.73 -44.71
N ASN A 355 -3.40 -38.80 -45.37
CA ASN A 355 -3.51 -37.40 -44.94
C ASN A 355 -4.89 -36.80 -45.29
N MET A 356 -5.94 -37.44 -44.79
CA MET A 356 -7.32 -37.06 -45.09
C MET A 356 -7.70 -35.76 -44.36
N GLN A 357 -8.22 -34.79 -45.11
CA GLN A 357 -8.78 -33.55 -44.56
C GLN A 357 -10.19 -33.79 -44.00
N PRO A 358 -10.65 -32.99 -43.02
CA PRO A 358 -12.01 -33.09 -42.50
C PRO A 358 -13.07 -33.00 -43.62
N GLY A 359 -14.02 -33.93 -43.63
CA GLY A 359 -15.03 -34.10 -44.67
C GLY A 359 -14.57 -34.94 -45.86
N GLN A 360 -13.41 -35.58 -45.83
CA GLN A 360 -12.96 -36.48 -46.90
C GLN A 360 -13.28 -37.95 -46.60
N ALA A 361 -13.63 -38.68 -47.65
CA ALA A 361 -13.79 -40.13 -47.64
C ALA A 361 -12.88 -40.79 -48.68
N TYR A 362 -12.40 -41.98 -48.36
CA TYR A 362 -11.56 -42.81 -49.22
C TYR A 362 -12.13 -44.23 -49.25
N ILE A 363 -12.09 -44.87 -50.40
CA ILE A 363 -12.34 -46.31 -50.52
C ILE A 363 -11.14 -46.96 -51.20
N ASN A 364 -10.63 -48.05 -50.63
CA ASN A 364 -9.58 -48.82 -51.27
C ASN A 364 -10.18 -49.65 -52.42
N PRO A 365 -9.77 -49.42 -53.67
CA PRO A 365 -10.37 -50.09 -54.82
C PRO A 365 -10.13 -51.60 -54.89
N ARG A 366 -9.14 -52.13 -54.14
CA ARG A 366 -8.84 -53.57 -54.11
C ARG A 366 -9.38 -54.28 -52.88
N THR A 367 -9.35 -53.61 -51.72
CA THR A 367 -9.71 -54.24 -50.44
C THR A 367 -11.09 -53.82 -49.92
N GLY A 368 -11.74 -52.84 -50.54
CA GLY A 368 -13.03 -52.29 -50.12
C GLY A 368 -13.01 -51.50 -48.81
N GLU A 369 -11.83 -51.24 -48.21
CA GLU A 369 -11.72 -50.48 -46.96
C GLU A 369 -12.20 -49.03 -47.15
N VAL A 370 -13.27 -48.65 -46.46
CA VAL A 370 -13.83 -47.29 -46.44
C VAL A 370 -13.24 -46.53 -45.26
N LYS A 371 -12.63 -45.38 -45.53
CA LYS A 371 -12.12 -44.45 -44.52
C LYS A 371 -12.88 -43.13 -44.59
N TYR A 372 -13.14 -42.54 -43.43
CA TYR A 372 -13.77 -41.23 -43.32
C TYR A 372 -13.08 -40.35 -42.27
N SER A 373 -12.82 -39.09 -42.63
CA SER A 373 -12.38 -38.05 -41.71
C SER A 373 -13.55 -37.09 -41.45
N PRO A 374 -14.17 -37.10 -40.25
CA PRO A 374 -15.32 -36.23 -39.97
C PRO A 374 -14.94 -34.75 -39.97
N LYS A 375 -15.85 -33.88 -40.42
CA LYS A 375 -15.77 -32.42 -40.20
C LYS A 375 -16.54 -32.03 -38.95
N ALA A 376 -16.20 -30.88 -38.35
CA ALA A 376 -16.81 -30.42 -37.10
C ALA A 376 -18.35 -30.38 -37.15
N SER A 377 -18.93 -30.05 -38.31
CA SER A 377 -20.38 -30.02 -38.51
C SER A 377 -21.07 -31.39 -38.48
N ASP A 378 -20.30 -32.49 -38.47
CA ASP A 378 -20.84 -33.85 -38.43
C ASP A 378 -21.10 -34.34 -37.01
N ARG A 379 -20.72 -33.55 -36.00
CA ARG A 379 -20.94 -33.86 -34.59
C ARG A 379 -22.38 -34.33 -34.34
N ASN A 380 -22.51 -35.49 -33.71
CA ASN A 380 -23.77 -36.15 -33.36
C ASN A 380 -24.63 -36.55 -34.58
N LYS A 381 -24.00 -36.79 -35.74
CA LYS A 381 -24.65 -37.30 -36.96
C LYS A 381 -24.11 -38.68 -37.34
N THR A 382 -24.88 -39.41 -38.13
CA THR A 382 -24.46 -40.65 -38.78
C THR A 382 -24.25 -40.37 -40.27
N ILE A 383 -23.09 -40.76 -40.79
CA ILE A 383 -22.71 -40.59 -42.19
C ILE A 383 -22.81 -41.95 -42.89
N HIS A 384 -23.66 -42.03 -43.93
CA HIS A 384 -23.99 -43.26 -44.63
C HIS A 384 -23.30 -43.33 -45.99
N PHE A 385 -22.52 -44.38 -46.27
CA PHE A 385 -21.86 -44.61 -47.56
C PHE A 385 -22.45 -45.81 -48.28
N ASP A 386 -22.74 -45.66 -49.57
CA ASP A 386 -23.04 -46.80 -50.45
C ASP A 386 -21.76 -47.26 -51.16
N VAL A 387 -21.36 -48.51 -50.94
CA VAL A 387 -20.19 -49.16 -51.57
C VAL A 387 -20.66 -50.08 -52.68
N GLN A 388 -20.12 -49.90 -53.88
CA GLN A 388 -20.34 -50.74 -55.05
C GLN A 388 -19.19 -51.74 -55.23
N ILE A 389 -19.53 -53.00 -55.40
CA ILE A 389 -18.64 -54.15 -55.64
C ILE A 389 -18.83 -54.58 -57.09
N ASN A 390 -17.77 -54.52 -57.88
CA ASN A 390 -17.78 -54.91 -59.29
C ASN A 390 -16.99 -56.22 -59.44
N TYR A 391 -17.67 -57.27 -59.87
CA TYR A 391 -17.07 -58.58 -60.11
C TYR A 391 -16.46 -58.67 -61.53
N PRO A 392 -15.48 -59.56 -61.74
CA PRO A 392 -14.85 -59.79 -63.06
C PRO A 392 -15.84 -60.16 -64.18
N ASP A 393 -15.34 -60.21 -65.42
CA ASP A 393 -16.12 -60.71 -66.57
C ASP A 393 -16.13 -62.25 -66.55
N PRO A 394 -17.30 -62.92 -66.47
CA PRO A 394 -17.38 -64.38 -66.40
C PRO A 394 -17.13 -65.10 -67.72
N LYS A 395 -17.24 -64.40 -68.87
CA LYS A 395 -17.17 -65.02 -70.20
C LYS A 395 -15.95 -65.91 -70.47
N PRO A 396 -14.72 -65.59 -70.00
CA PRO A 396 -13.56 -66.45 -70.21
C PRO A 396 -13.67 -67.82 -69.51
N ASN A 397 -14.45 -67.90 -68.44
CA ASN A 397 -14.52 -69.04 -67.52
C ASN A 397 -15.87 -69.78 -67.64
N ASN A 398 -16.92 -69.07 -68.03
CA ASN A 398 -18.24 -69.61 -68.32
C ASN A 398 -18.82 -68.93 -69.57
N CYS A 399 -18.82 -69.65 -70.69
CA CYS A 399 -19.25 -69.11 -71.98
C CYS A 399 -20.75 -68.72 -72.00
N LYS A 400 -21.55 -69.24 -71.06
CA LYS A 400 -23.01 -69.11 -71.05
C LYS A 400 -23.48 -67.82 -70.36
N MET A 401 -22.56 -67.11 -69.70
CA MET A 401 -22.84 -65.86 -68.99
C MET A 401 -22.58 -64.62 -69.86
N ASN A 402 -23.47 -63.62 -69.79
CA ASN A 402 -23.45 -62.47 -70.72
C ASN A 402 -23.05 -61.12 -70.08
N ASN A 403 -23.15 -60.96 -68.76
CA ASN A 403 -22.93 -59.69 -68.05
C ASN A 403 -22.11 -59.89 -66.76
N SER A 404 -21.21 -58.95 -66.44
CA SER A 404 -20.56 -58.87 -65.12
C SER A 404 -21.53 -58.49 -64.01
N ILE A 405 -21.24 -58.96 -62.81
CA ILE A 405 -22.09 -58.78 -61.63
C ILE A 405 -21.68 -57.53 -60.85
N VAL A 406 -22.69 -56.76 -60.39
CA VAL A 406 -22.49 -55.56 -59.56
C VAL A 406 -23.40 -55.62 -58.33
N LYS A 407 -22.82 -55.47 -57.13
CA LYS A 407 -23.56 -55.45 -55.85
C LYS A 407 -23.33 -54.12 -55.11
N VAL A 408 -24.29 -53.68 -54.30
CA VAL A 408 -24.18 -52.45 -53.50
C VAL A 408 -24.48 -52.73 -52.03
N LYS A 409 -23.63 -52.23 -51.11
CA LYS A 409 -23.73 -52.42 -49.66
C LYS A 409 -23.60 -51.08 -48.92
N GLY A 410 -24.45 -50.85 -47.91
CA GLY A 410 -24.45 -49.62 -47.11
C GLY A 410 -23.54 -49.70 -45.87
N VAL A 411 -22.90 -48.59 -45.50
CA VAL A 411 -21.97 -48.46 -44.37
C VAL A 411 -22.27 -47.19 -43.56
N ASP A 412 -22.61 -47.34 -42.28
CA ASP A 412 -22.82 -46.20 -41.37
C ASP A 412 -21.60 -45.90 -40.48
N ILE A 413 -21.23 -44.62 -40.39
CA ILE A 413 -20.21 -44.10 -39.47
C ILE A 413 -20.86 -43.07 -38.54
N HIS A 414 -20.91 -43.38 -37.25
CA HIS A 414 -21.49 -42.48 -36.24
C HIS A 414 -20.43 -41.53 -35.68
N VAL A 415 -20.70 -40.22 -35.66
CA VAL A 415 -19.76 -39.19 -35.22
C VAL A 415 -20.18 -38.62 -33.85
N VAL A 416 -19.31 -38.71 -32.84
CA VAL A 416 -19.54 -38.16 -31.49
C VAL A 416 -18.71 -36.89 -31.25
N SER A 417 -19.06 -36.12 -30.22
CA SER A 417 -18.32 -34.91 -29.84
C SER A 417 -16.92 -35.23 -29.31
N GLN A 418 -15.96 -34.34 -29.53
CA GLN A 418 -14.64 -34.43 -28.89
C GLN A 418 -14.77 -34.36 -27.37
N ALA A 419 -15.64 -33.48 -26.84
CA ALA A 419 -15.89 -33.37 -25.41
C ALA A 419 -16.27 -34.71 -24.75
N SER A 420 -16.98 -35.60 -25.44
CA SER A 420 -17.33 -36.93 -24.91
C SER A 420 -16.13 -37.84 -24.62
N ARG A 421 -14.98 -37.57 -25.25
CA ARG A 421 -13.76 -38.38 -25.10
C ARG A 421 -12.84 -37.91 -23.99
N TYR A 422 -13.06 -36.71 -23.44
CA TYR A 422 -12.18 -36.05 -22.47
C TYR A 422 -12.92 -35.65 -21.19
N ASN A 423 -12.33 -35.96 -20.05
CA ASN A 423 -12.75 -35.56 -18.71
C ASN A 423 -11.64 -34.69 -18.06
N PRO A 424 -11.62 -33.39 -18.36
CA PRO A 424 -10.58 -32.47 -17.88
C PRO A 424 -10.65 -32.23 -16.35
N TYR A 425 -9.49 -32.14 -15.71
CA TYR A 425 -9.35 -31.78 -14.29
C TYR A 425 -8.03 -31.02 -14.02
N TYR A 426 -7.95 -30.36 -12.86
CA TYR A 426 -6.74 -29.71 -12.35
C TYR A 426 -6.26 -30.40 -11.08
N ASP A 427 -4.93 -30.42 -10.89
CA ASP A 427 -4.31 -30.77 -9.61
C ASP A 427 -4.41 -29.60 -8.62
N ASP A 428 -4.30 -29.89 -7.33
CA ASP A 428 -4.34 -28.88 -6.26
C ASP A 428 -3.17 -27.90 -6.35
N THR A 429 -3.48 -26.61 -6.22
CA THR A 429 -2.47 -25.55 -6.13
C THR A 429 -2.44 -24.98 -4.72
N THR A 430 -1.26 -24.79 -4.14
CA THR A 430 -1.10 -24.08 -2.86
C THR A 430 -0.31 -22.81 -3.07
N VAL A 431 -0.89 -21.66 -2.71
CA VAL A 431 -0.28 -20.33 -2.83
C VAL A 431 -0.37 -19.60 -1.50
N LYS A 432 0.64 -18.80 -1.19
CA LYS A 432 0.64 -17.96 0.00
C LYS A 432 -0.04 -16.63 -0.30
N ALA A 433 -0.82 -16.10 0.65
CA ALA A 433 -1.45 -14.80 0.48
C ALA A 433 -0.42 -13.69 0.24
N GLY A 434 -0.63 -12.88 -0.80
CA GLY A 434 0.27 -11.84 -1.28
C GLY A 434 1.34 -12.32 -2.28
N GLU A 435 1.35 -13.60 -2.63
CA GLU A 435 2.24 -14.18 -3.65
C GLU A 435 1.45 -14.64 -4.88
N GLU A 436 2.17 -14.79 -5.99
CA GLU A 436 1.63 -15.31 -7.24
C GLU A 436 2.08 -16.76 -7.46
N LYS A 437 1.16 -17.61 -7.91
CA LYS A 437 1.50 -18.96 -8.35
C LYS A 437 0.60 -19.44 -9.48
N ASN A 438 1.20 -20.15 -10.43
CA ASN A 438 0.51 -20.80 -11.53
C ASN A 438 0.06 -22.21 -11.13
N SER A 439 -1.15 -22.59 -11.55
CA SER A 439 -1.60 -23.97 -11.53
C SER A 439 -0.75 -24.82 -12.48
N PRO A 440 -0.68 -26.15 -12.25
CA PRO A 440 -0.31 -27.07 -13.31
C PRO A 440 -1.25 -26.96 -14.52
N ASN A 441 -0.79 -27.47 -15.67
CA ASN A 441 -1.67 -27.63 -16.84
C ASN A 441 -2.82 -28.59 -16.50
N PRO A 442 -4.05 -28.32 -16.99
CA PRO A 442 -5.15 -29.28 -16.88
C PRO A 442 -4.78 -30.59 -17.58
N LYS A 443 -5.32 -31.69 -17.05
CA LYS A 443 -5.11 -33.04 -17.55
C LYS A 443 -6.44 -33.71 -17.82
N ASP A 444 -6.45 -34.68 -18.72
CA ASP A 444 -7.56 -35.61 -18.87
C ASP A 444 -7.43 -36.73 -17.83
N ARG A 445 -8.53 -37.12 -17.17
CA ARG A 445 -8.50 -38.24 -16.20
C ARG A 445 -8.12 -39.58 -16.82
N GLY A 446 -8.37 -39.76 -18.11
CA GLY A 446 -7.94 -40.94 -18.88
C GLY A 446 -6.50 -40.87 -19.37
N GLY A 447 -5.74 -39.82 -19.02
CA GLY A 447 -4.35 -39.63 -19.43
C GLY A 447 -4.17 -39.19 -20.88
N LYS A 448 -5.24 -38.87 -21.59
CA LYS A 448 -5.18 -38.45 -23.00
C LYS A 448 -4.63 -37.02 -23.13
N LYS A 449 -3.90 -36.77 -24.21
CA LYS A 449 -3.48 -35.40 -24.56
C LYS A 449 -4.65 -34.68 -25.24
N PHE A 450 -4.94 -33.44 -24.83
CA PHE A 450 -5.96 -32.63 -25.49
C PHE A 450 -5.61 -32.38 -26.97
N PRO A 451 -6.60 -32.32 -27.86
CA PRO A 451 -6.38 -32.09 -29.28
C PRO A 451 -5.82 -30.69 -29.53
N SER A 452 -5.05 -30.54 -30.62
CA SER A 452 -4.51 -29.25 -31.02
C SER A 452 -5.65 -28.26 -31.31
N GLY A 453 -5.56 -27.05 -30.76
CA GLY A 453 -6.61 -26.01 -30.88
C GLY A 453 -7.61 -25.97 -29.73
N THR A 454 -7.50 -26.83 -28.72
CA THR A 454 -8.27 -26.72 -27.47
C THR A 454 -7.97 -25.39 -26.76
N LYS A 455 -9.02 -24.72 -26.28
CA LYS A 455 -8.93 -23.46 -25.53
C LYS A 455 -9.59 -23.57 -24.16
N PHE A 456 -9.06 -22.84 -23.19
CA PHE A 456 -9.52 -22.82 -21.81
C PHE A 456 -9.95 -21.41 -21.43
N LYS A 457 -11.20 -21.25 -21.01
CA LYS A 457 -11.76 -19.94 -20.66
C LYS A 457 -12.30 -19.90 -19.25
N ALA A 458 -12.07 -18.78 -18.59
CA ALA A 458 -12.44 -18.58 -17.20
C ALA A 458 -13.87 -18.00 -17.10
N GLU A 459 -14.89 -18.82 -17.30
CA GLU A 459 -16.30 -18.38 -17.32
C GLU A 459 -17.03 -18.61 -15.99
N ILE A 460 -18.12 -17.87 -15.77
CA ILE A 460 -19.03 -18.10 -14.64
C ILE A 460 -19.94 -19.27 -15.01
N TYR A 461 -19.90 -20.34 -14.21
CA TYR A 461 -20.96 -21.34 -14.21
C TYR A 461 -22.12 -20.76 -13.39
N ASN A 462 -23.30 -20.55 -13.99
CA ASN A 462 -24.46 -19.92 -13.34
C ASN A 462 -24.90 -20.58 -12.00
N ARG A 463 -24.36 -21.76 -11.65
CA ARG A 463 -24.65 -22.51 -10.42
C ARG A 463 -23.60 -22.38 -9.30
N TYR A 464 -22.47 -21.67 -9.50
CA TYR A 464 -21.45 -21.42 -8.47
C TYR A 464 -21.16 -19.91 -8.37
N GLN A 465 -21.55 -19.31 -7.24
CA GLN A 465 -21.43 -17.87 -7.00
C GLN A 465 -19.97 -17.42 -6.87
N ASN A 466 -19.67 -16.28 -7.49
CA ASN A 466 -18.48 -15.43 -7.36
C ASN A 466 -17.12 -16.16 -7.33
N PRO A 467 -16.57 -16.55 -8.50
CA PRO A 467 -15.20 -17.05 -8.56
C PRO A 467 -14.20 -16.02 -8.02
N PRO A 468 -13.06 -16.45 -7.45
CA PRO A 468 -12.05 -15.55 -6.92
C PRO A 468 -11.53 -14.62 -8.04
N THR A 469 -11.73 -13.33 -7.84
CA THR A 469 -11.34 -12.24 -8.77
C THR A 469 -9.82 -12.13 -8.95
N TRP A 470 -9.06 -12.67 -8.00
CA TRP A 470 -7.61 -12.80 -8.01
C TRP A 470 -7.10 -14.08 -8.72
N ALA A 471 -7.97 -14.82 -9.42
CA ALA A 471 -7.63 -16.00 -10.23
C ALA A 471 -7.96 -15.80 -11.72
N LYS A 472 -6.94 -15.79 -12.57
CA LYS A 472 -7.04 -15.46 -14.01
C LYS A 472 -6.40 -16.55 -14.88
N ILE A 473 -6.92 -16.74 -16.09
CA ILE A 473 -6.24 -17.53 -17.13
C ILE A 473 -5.42 -16.56 -17.96
N ASN A 474 -4.10 -16.68 -17.89
CA ASN A 474 -3.19 -15.83 -18.65
C ASN A 474 -3.00 -16.31 -20.10
N ASN A 475 -3.18 -17.61 -20.34
CA ASN A 475 -3.07 -18.20 -21.67
C ASN A 475 -4.17 -19.23 -21.91
N GLU A 476 -5.11 -18.90 -22.79
CA GLU A 476 -6.21 -19.79 -23.16
C GLU A 476 -5.73 -21.09 -23.84
N SER A 477 -4.52 -21.17 -24.39
CA SER A 477 -4.01 -22.38 -25.06
C SER A 477 -3.43 -23.41 -24.09
N THR A 478 -3.04 -23.01 -22.88
CA THR A 478 -2.46 -23.92 -21.87
C THR A 478 -3.45 -24.24 -20.76
N GLY A 479 -4.43 -23.37 -20.51
CA GLY A 479 -5.36 -23.52 -19.38
C GLY A 479 -4.75 -23.27 -18.02
N VAL A 480 -3.51 -22.78 -17.96
CA VAL A 480 -2.90 -22.42 -16.67
C VAL A 480 -3.69 -21.29 -16.02
N VAL A 481 -4.12 -21.54 -14.78
CA VAL A 481 -4.75 -20.53 -13.94
C VAL A 481 -3.67 -19.93 -13.04
N THR A 482 -3.51 -18.61 -13.11
CA THR A 482 -2.65 -17.84 -12.22
C THR A 482 -3.46 -17.38 -11.03
N PHE A 483 -3.02 -17.76 -9.83
CA PHE A 483 -3.60 -17.36 -8.56
C PHE A 483 -2.70 -16.31 -7.91
N HIS A 484 -3.28 -15.15 -7.57
CA HIS A 484 -2.55 -14.09 -6.88
C HIS A 484 -3.43 -13.45 -5.79
N PRO A 485 -3.81 -14.22 -4.75
CA PRO A 485 -4.63 -13.71 -3.65
C PRO A 485 -3.90 -12.59 -2.92
N ASN A 486 -4.58 -11.48 -2.63
CA ASN A 486 -3.99 -10.38 -1.85
C ASN A 486 -3.65 -10.84 -0.42
N LYS A 487 -2.76 -10.11 0.27
CA LYS A 487 -2.28 -10.45 1.63
C LYS A 487 -3.38 -10.68 2.66
N TRP A 488 -4.46 -9.92 2.58
CA TRP A 488 -5.58 -9.98 3.52
C TRP A 488 -6.61 -11.07 3.19
N VAL A 489 -6.43 -11.84 2.10
CA VAL A 489 -7.29 -13.01 1.83
C VAL A 489 -7.12 -14.02 2.98
N PRO A 490 -8.22 -14.55 3.56
CA PRO A 490 -8.14 -15.56 4.60
C PRO A 490 -7.46 -16.85 4.11
N ALA A 491 -6.78 -17.56 5.01
CA ALA A 491 -6.29 -18.90 4.70
C ALA A 491 -7.48 -19.85 4.44
N SER A 492 -7.32 -20.75 3.46
CA SER A 492 -8.34 -21.75 3.15
C SER A 492 -8.56 -22.70 4.33
N LYS A 493 -9.81 -23.10 4.57
CA LYS A 493 -10.11 -24.12 5.59
C LYS A 493 -9.58 -25.48 5.13
N THR A 494 -9.13 -26.30 6.07
CA THR A 494 -8.65 -27.65 5.78
C THR A 494 -9.71 -28.43 4.99
N GLY A 495 -9.31 -28.99 3.84
CA GLY A 495 -10.20 -29.74 2.95
C GLY A 495 -11.18 -28.91 2.12
N GLN A 496 -11.12 -27.58 2.16
CA GLN A 496 -12.01 -26.68 1.41
C GLN A 496 -11.20 -25.66 0.60
N PRO A 497 -10.71 -26.02 -0.60
CA PRO A 497 -10.01 -25.08 -1.47
C PRO A 497 -10.99 -24.10 -2.11
N GLU A 498 -10.50 -22.89 -2.40
CA GLU A 498 -11.18 -21.97 -3.30
C GLU A 498 -11.14 -22.54 -4.72
N LYS A 499 -12.18 -22.28 -5.52
CA LYS A 499 -12.32 -22.91 -6.85
C LYS A 499 -12.49 -21.87 -7.94
N ARG A 500 -11.64 -21.95 -8.98
CA ARG A 500 -11.83 -21.19 -10.22
C ARG A 500 -12.43 -22.10 -11.30
N PRO A 501 -13.70 -21.91 -11.72
CA PRO A 501 -14.27 -22.67 -12.82
C PRO A 501 -13.60 -22.32 -14.15
N VAL A 502 -13.33 -23.34 -14.96
CA VAL A 502 -12.75 -23.27 -16.30
C VAL A 502 -13.64 -24.03 -17.27
N VAL A 503 -13.90 -23.45 -18.43
CA VAL A 503 -14.60 -24.10 -19.54
C VAL A 503 -13.60 -24.49 -20.59
N VAL A 504 -13.63 -25.75 -21.01
CA VAL A 504 -12.78 -26.30 -22.06
C VAL A 504 -13.55 -26.26 -23.38
N HIS A 505 -12.99 -25.64 -24.40
CA HIS A 505 -13.53 -25.55 -25.75
C HIS A 505 -12.70 -26.42 -26.69
N TYR A 506 -13.34 -27.34 -27.40
CA TYR A 506 -12.69 -28.25 -28.33
C TYR A 506 -12.81 -27.76 -29.79
N PRO A 507 -11.88 -28.15 -30.68
CA PRO A 507 -11.90 -27.78 -32.10
C PRO A 507 -13.17 -28.14 -32.88
N ASP A 508 -13.91 -29.18 -32.48
CA ASP A 508 -15.20 -29.55 -33.09
C ASP A 508 -16.38 -28.65 -32.65
N GLY A 509 -16.10 -27.62 -31.84
CA GLY A 509 -17.09 -26.71 -31.27
C GLY A 509 -17.84 -27.27 -30.06
N SER A 510 -17.51 -28.47 -29.58
CA SER A 510 -18.03 -28.98 -28.31
C SER A 510 -17.32 -28.33 -27.12
N THR A 511 -17.94 -28.40 -25.95
CA THR A 511 -17.39 -27.84 -24.72
C THR A 511 -17.55 -28.78 -23.53
N SER A 512 -16.77 -28.54 -22.48
CA SER A 512 -16.98 -29.24 -21.19
C SER A 512 -18.33 -28.91 -20.52
N LYS A 513 -19.14 -27.99 -21.08
CA LYS A 513 -20.51 -27.74 -20.61
C LYS A 513 -21.53 -28.68 -21.25
N ASP A 514 -21.17 -29.37 -22.32
CA ASP A 514 -22.09 -30.21 -23.07
C ASP A 514 -22.46 -31.45 -22.22
N LYS A 515 -23.72 -31.91 -22.31
CA LYS A 515 -24.22 -33.02 -21.46
C LYS A 515 -23.50 -34.35 -21.73
N ASP A 516 -23.06 -34.55 -22.96
CA ASP A 516 -22.33 -35.71 -23.45
C ASP A 516 -20.81 -35.60 -23.20
N SER A 517 -20.32 -34.50 -22.61
CA SER A 517 -18.90 -34.36 -22.26
C SER A 517 -18.46 -35.42 -21.23
N GLY A 518 -17.17 -35.76 -21.18
CA GLY A 518 -16.64 -36.75 -20.23
C GLY A 518 -16.78 -36.35 -18.75
N ASN A 519 -17.06 -35.07 -18.49
CA ASN A 519 -17.42 -34.50 -17.20
C ASN A 519 -18.93 -34.25 -17.04
N HIS A 520 -19.78 -34.75 -17.93
CA HIS A 520 -21.24 -34.68 -17.89
C HIS A 520 -21.82 -33.26 -17.73
N GLY A 521 -21.10 -32.24 -18.21
CA GLY A 521 -21.46 -30.83 -18.07
C GLY A 521 -21.12 -30.22 -16.69
N ASP A 522 -20.51 -30.97 -15.77
CA ASP A 522 -20.06 -30.45 -14.48
C ASP A 522 -18.85 -29.52 -14.61
N PRO A 523 -18.69 -28.48 -13.77
CA PRO A 523 -17.58 -27.57 -13.91
C PRO A 523 -16.23 -28.23 -13.65
N VAL A 524 -15.30 -27.89 -14.53
CA VAL A 524 -13.87 -28.15 -14.34
C VAL A 524 -13.34 -27.06 -13.43
N ASN A 525 -13.00 -27.40 -12.19
CA ASN A 525 -12.49 -26.43 -11.23
C ASN A 525 -10.98 -26.54 -11.14
N ALA A 526 -10.30 -25.40 -11.13
CA ALA A 526 -8.92 -25.27 -10.66
C ALA A 526 -8.94 -24.95 -9.15
N PRO A 527 -8.64 -25.93 -8.27
CA PRO A 527 -8.65 -25.73 -6.83
C PRO A 527 -7.36 -25.04 -6.35
N VAL A 528 -7.52 -24.13 -5.39
CA VAL A 528 -6.40 -23.45 -4.74
C VAL A 528 -6.58 -23.37 -3.23
N TYR A 529 -5.52 -23.75 -2.51
CA TYR A 529 -5.37 -23.54 -1.07
C TYR A 529 -4.55 -22.28 -0.83
N VAL A 530 -5.14 -21.28 -0.18
CA VAL A 530 -4.45 -20.09 0.28
C VAL A 530 -3.86 -20.35 1.66
N THR A 531 -2.55 -20.18 1.81
CA THR A 531 -1.85 -20.27 3.10
C THR A 531 -1.44 -18.90 3.61
N ARG A 532 -1.25 -18.79 4.92
CA ARG A 532 -0.71 -17.60 5.59
C ARG A 532 0.34 -18.02 6.60
N ASP A 533 1.29 -17.13 6.84
CA ASP A 533 2.19 -17.28 7.97
C ASP A 533 1.42 -17.02 9.27
N ASN A 534 1.86 -17.66 10.36
CA ASN A 534 1.35 -17.38 11.69
C ASN A 534 2.03 -16.11 12.24
N PRO A 535 1.27 -15.16 12.82
CA PRO A 535 1.87 -14.00 13.46
C PRO A 535 2.73 -14.43 14.65
N GLY A 536 3.98 -14.00 14.65
CA GLY A 536 4.89 -14.15 15.78
C GLY A 536 4.82 -12.95 16.73
N THR A 537 5.53 -13.04 17.86
CA THR A 537 5.73 -11.91 18.77
C THR A 537 6.39 -10.74 18.02
N GLY A 538 5.87 -9.52 18.17
CA GLY A 538 6.30 -8.34 17.41
C GLY A 538 5.59 -8.14 16.07
N ASP A 539 4.48 -8.85 15.81
CA ASP A 539 3.63 -8.63 14.64
C ASP A 539 3.05 -7.21 14.63
N LEU A 540 2.39 -6.82 15.72
CA LEU A 540 1.83 -5.49 15.94
C LEU A 540 2.86 -4.61 16.63
N GLN A 541 3.25 -3.54 15.96
CA GLN A 541 4.27 -2.59 16.38
C GLN A 541 3.64 -1.23 16.69
N LEU A 542 4.20 -0.51 17.65
CA LEU A 542 3.77 0.82 18.06
C LEU A 542 5.00 1.67 18.35
N HIS A 543 5.17 2.71 17.55
CA HIS A 543 6.27 3.66 17.66
C HIS A 543 5.71 5.06 17.87
N ILE A 544 6.38 5.84 18.73
CA ILE A 544 6.04 7.22 19.02
C ILE A 544 7.23 8.09 18.62
N HIS A 545 7.00 9.05 17.73
CA HIS A 545 8.04 9.87 17.14
C HIS A 545 8.02 11.28 17.73
N LYS A 546 9.21 11.86 17.95
CA LYS A 546 9.39 13.22 18.51
C LYS A 546 8.84 14.30 17.58
N ASN A 547 8.91 14.06 16.28
CA ASN A 547 8.53 14.99 15.22
C ASN A 547 8.29 14.25 13.90
N GLN A 548 7.86 14.99 12.87
CA GLN A 548 7.58 14.46 11.53
C GLN A 548 8.80 13.91 10.77
N ASN A 549 10.04 14.15 11.24
CA ASN A 549 11.24 13.60 10.62
C ASN A 549 11.49 12.12 10.98
N GLY A 550 10.59 11.50 11.75
CA GLY A 550 10.62 10.07 12.04
C GLY A 550 11.55 9.66 13.18
N GLN A 551 12.21 10.60 13.87
CA GLN A 551 13.05 10.28 15.03
C GLN A 551 12.17 9.75 16.18
N GLU A 552 12.41 8.52 16.60
CA GLU A 552 11.72 7.91 17.73
C GLU A 552 12.04 8.65 19.04
N ILE A 553 11.09 8.64 19.98
CA ILE A 553 11.29 9.22 21.30
C ILE A 553 12.22 8.35 22.14
N ASP A 554 12.87 8.97 23.12
CA ASP A 554 13.40 8.19 24.24
C ASP A 554 12.22 7.94 25.20
N TYR A 555 11.87 6.68 25.42
CA TYR A 555 10.71 6.32 26.26
C TYR A 555 10.97 6.56 27.76
N ASN A 556 12.22 6.72 28.20
CA ASN A 556 12.57 7.04 29.58
C ASN A 556 12.49 8.56 29.85
N ASP A 557 12.95 9.38 28.91
CA ASP A 557 12.91 10.84 29.04
C ASP A 557 11.58 11.44 28.61
N GLY A 558 10.95 10.82 27.61
CA GLY A 558 9.65 11.18 27.07
C GLY A 558 9.61 12.57 26.42
N PHE A 559 8.57 13.33 26.72
CA PHE A 559 8.35 14.66 26.16
C PHE A 559 8.55 15.76 27.20
N VAL A 560 9.16 16.86 26.76
CA VAL A 560 9.20 18.12 27.53
C VAL A 560 8.42 19.17 26.77
N PHE A 561 7.30 19.62 27.34
CA PHE A 561 6.44 20.64 26.76
C PHE A 561 6.43 21.91 27.61
N ARG A 562 5.97 23.01 27.02
CA ARG A 562 5.80 24.29 27.71
C ARG A 562 4.34 24.57 27.99
N LYS A 563 4.05 25.06 29.20
CA LYS A 563 2.73 25.50 29.63
C LYS A 563 2.18 26.58 28.68
N ASN A 564 0.89 26.49 28.36
CA ASN A 564 0.12 27.37 27.47
C ASN A 564 0.71 27.55 26.05
N ARG A 565 1.65 26.71 25.63
CA ARG A 565 2.19 26.68 24.27
C ARG A 565 1.65 25.46 23.51
N GLU A 566 1.55 25.58 22.19
CA GLU A 566 1.23 24.42 21.35
C GLU A 566 2.34 23.39 21.45
N VAL A 567 1.96 22.13 21.49
CA VAL A 567 2.89 21.00 21.38
C VAL A 567 3.58 21.06 20.01
N LYS A 568 4.82 21.58 20.00
CA LYS A 568 5.66 21.74 18.80
C LYS A 568 7.13 21.43 19.10
N PRO A 569 7.87 20.77 18.18
CA PRO A 569 7.39 20.13 16.95
C PRO A 569 6.36 19.02 17.27
N GLN A 570 5.38 18.80 16.37
CA GLN A 570 4.24 17.93 16.64
C GLN A 570 4.67 16.44 16.66
N PRO A 571 4.53 15.75 17.80
CA PRO A 571 4.76 14.30 17.86
C PRO A 571 3.65 13.54 17.15
N TRP A 572 4.00 12.38 16.64
CA TRP A 572 3.06 11.49 15.95
C TRP A 572 3.33 10.04 16.30
N ILE A 573 2.34 9.20 16.03
CA ILE A 573 2.32 7.79 16.40
C ILE A 573 2.20 7.00 15.11
N ASP A 574 2.99 5.95 14.98
CA ASP A 574 2.89 4.98 13.89
C ASP A 574 2.68 3.60 14.48
N SER A 575 1.64 2.91 14.02
CA SER A 575 1.42 1.53 14.40
C SER A 575 1.07 0.72 13.19
N TRP A 576 1.69 -0.45 13.06
CA TRP A 576 1.43 -1.37 11.96
C TRP A 576 1.50 -2.80 12.44
N SER A 577 0.78 -3.68 11.74
CA SER A 577 0.84 -5.12 11.92
C SER A 577 1.41 -5.75 10.66
N VAL A 578 2.19 -6.82 10.80
CA VAL A 578 2.91 -7.46 9.68
C VAL A 578 2.07 -8.56 9.00
N GLN A 579 1.29 -9.32 9.77
CA GLN A 579 0.64 -10.56 9.36
C GLN A 579 -0.81 -10.69 9.84
N GLU A 580 -1.13 -10.32 11.09
CA GLU A 580 -2.48 -10.52 11.63
C GLU A 580 -3.45 -9.44 11.09
N PRO A 581 -4.56 -9.80 10.43
CA PRO A 581 -5.48 -8.82 9.87
C PRO A 581 -6.34 -8.15 10.96
N GLY A 582 -6.90 -6.99 10.63
CA GLY A 582 -7.86 -6.25 11.45
C GLY A 582 -7.38 -4.85 11.82
N ASP A 583 -8.26 -3.87 11.64
CA ASP A 583 -7.99 -2.46 11.87
C ASP A 583 -7.32 -2.17 13.23
N ILE A 584 -6.26 -1.36 13.18
CA ILE A 584 -5.54 -0.91 14.38
C ILE A 584 -6.17 0.39 14.87
N THR A 585 -6.57 0.42 16.14
CA THR A 585 -7.07 1.63 16.80
C THR A 585 -6.10 2.10 17.87
N ILE A 586 -5.76 3.39 17.85
CA ILE A 586 -4.92 4.01 18.87
C ILE A 586 -5.79 4.59 19.99
N ARG A 587 -5.43 4.27 21.23
CA ARG A 587 -6.03 4.82 22.47
C ARG A 587 -4.92 5.14 23.47
N SER A 588 -5.20 5.96 24.47
CA SER A 588 -4.25 6.15 25.57
C SER A 588 -4.94 6.26 26.92
N VAL A 589 -4.17 5.96 27.97
CA VAL A 589 -4.52 6.17 29.36
C VAL A 589 -3.42 7.01 29.99
N CYS A 590 -3.77 8.16 30.52
CA CYS A 590 -2.83 9.13 31.06
C CYS A 590 -3.08 9.37 32.54
N ALA A 591 -2.02 9.65 33.30
CA ALA A 591 -2.09 9.99 34.72
C ALA A 591 -1.24 11.21 35.05
N ASP A 592 -1.71 12.00 36.03
CA ASP A 592 -0.90 13.05 36.66
C ASP A 592 -0.03 12.42 37.74
N THR A 593 1.28 12.36 37.47
CA THR A 593 2.28 11.75 38.34
C THR A 593 3.01 12.77 39.21
N THR A 594 2.58 14.04 39.17
CA THR A 594 3.14 15.11 40.01
C THR A 594 2.92 14.83 41.49
N ASN A 595 1.77 14.24 41.85
CA ASN A 595 1.49 13.78 43.21
C ASN A 595 1.20 12.26 43.20
N PRO A 596 2.21 11.41 43.45
CA PRO A 596 2.09 9.96 43.33
C PRO A 596 1.13 9.32 44.35
N LEU A 597 0.74 10.05 45.41
CA LEU A 597 -0.20 9.56 46.43
C LEU A 597 -1.68 9.69 46.03
N ASN A 598 -1.99 10.42 44.96
CA ASN A 598 -3.37 10.66 44.51
C ASN A 598 -3.47 10.69 42.97
N LEU A 599 -3.11 9.57 42.34
CA LEU A 599 -3.14 9.43 40.89
C LEU A 599 -4.58 9.47 40.36
N LYS A 600 -4.77 10.25 39.30
CA LYS A 600 -6.01 10.25 38.52
C LYS A 600 -5.73 9.88 37.07
N PHE A 601 -6.57 9.00 36.52
CA PHE A 601 -6.43 8.44 35.19
C PHE A 601 -7.46 9.03 34.22
N TYR A 602 -7.02 9.29 32.98
CA TYR A 602 -7.77 9.97 31.93
C TYR A 602 -7.58 9.25 30.60
N LEU A 603 -8.62 9.21 29.76
CA LEU A 603 -8.53 8.62 28.42
C LEU A 603 -8.14 9.64 27.35
N ASN A 604 -7.31 9.19 26.41
CA ASN A 604 -6.94 9.89 25.17
C ASN A 604 -6.32 11.28 25.37
N GLY A 605 -5.80 11.58 26.57
CA GLY A 605 -5.17 12.86 26.85
C GLY A 605 -5.23 13.26 28.32
N ILE A 606 -4.45 14.27 28.67
CA ILE A 606 -4.40 14.87 30.01
C ILE A 606 -3.85 16.30 29.93
N ASN A 607 -4.21 17.16 30.88
CA ASN A 607 -3.64 18.51 31.02
C ASN A 607 -3.75 19.38 29.74
N GLY A 608 -4.77 19.19 28.90
CA GLY A 608 -4.92 19.91 27.63
C GLY A 608 -4.10 19.34 26.46
N ILE A 609 -3.42 18.20 26.67
CA ILE A 609 -2.80 17.37 25.64
C ILE A 609 -3.82 16.29 25.23
N THR A 610 -3.90 16.02 23.93
CA THR A 610 -4.79 15.00 23.35
C THR A 610 -3.98 14.04 22.50
N ILE A 611 -4.24 12.75 22.64
CA ILE A 611 -3.63 11.66 21.88
C ILE A 611 -4.74 11.04 21.02
N ASN A 612 -4.67 11.29 19.72
CA ASN A 612 -5.70 10.85 18.77
C ASN A 612 -5.14 9.85 17.77
N GLY A 613 -5.85 8.75 17.55
CA GLY A 613 -5.64 7.88 16.39
C GLY A 613 -6.38 8.42 15.17
N GLU A 614 -5.73 8.37 14.01
CA GLU A 614 -6.34 8.59 12.71
C GLU A 614 -7.12 7.34 12.24
N LYS A 615 -7.75 7.44 11.07
CA LYS A 615 -8.41 6.28 10.47
C LYS A 615 -7.37 5.25 10.00
N PRO A 616 -7.63 3.95 10.20
CA PRO A 616 -6.82 2.89 9.61
C PRO A 616 -6.73 3.05 8.09
N TRP A 617 -5.58 2.68 7.53
CA TRP A 617 -5.39 2.71 6.08
C TRP A 617 -6.24 1.62 5.44
N PRO A 618 -7.09 1.94 4.44
CA PRO A 618 -7.91 0.92 3.79
C PRO A 618 -7.06 0.03 2.88
N HIS A 619 -7.48 -1.23 2.76
CA HIS A 619 -6.95 -2.18 1.77
C HIS A 619 -7.30 -1.74 0.36
N ALA A 620 -6.36 -1.88 -0.57
CA ALA A 620 -6.60 -1.64 -1.99
C ALA A 620 -7.58 -2.67 -2.57
N THR A 621 -8.41 -2.26 -3.53
CA THR A 621 -9.23 -3.22 -4.29
C THR A 621 -8.36 -4.03 -5.26
N ASP A 622 -8.86 -5.15 -5.78
CA ASP A 622 -8.14 -5.96 -6.77
C ASP A 622 -7.77 -5.16 -8.02
N GLU A 623 -8.64 -4.26 -8.46
CA GLU A 623 -8.37 -3.35 -9.58
C GLU A 623 -7.24 -2.37 -9.27
N GLU A 624 -7.20 -1.84 -8.05
CA GLU A 624 -6.15 -0.92 -7.61
C GLU A 624 -4.80 -1.64 -7.47
N GLN A 625 -4.79 -2.87 -6.95
CA GLN A 625 -3.61 -3.74 -6.88
C GLN A 625 -3.01 -3.95 -8.27
N GLU A 626 -3.84 -4.27 -9.26
CA GLU A 626 -3.37 -4.50 -10.63
C GLU A 626 -2.75 -3.25 -11.26
N LYS A 627 -3.40 -2.08 -11.10
CA LYS A 627 -2.87 -0.79 -11.58
C LYS A 627 -1.51 -0.48 -10.95
N CYS A 628 -1.37 -0.72 -9.65
CA CYS A 628 -0.13 -0.53 -8.90
C CYS A 628 0.99 -1.46 -9.41
N ARG A 629 0.70 -2.77 -9.63
CA ARG A 629 1.65 -3.75 -10.18
C ARG A 629 2.10 -3.40 -11.61
N ASN A 630 1.20 -2.85 -12.42
CA ASN A 630 1.49 -2.41 -13.80
C ASN A 630 2.24 -1.07 -13.89
N GLY A 631 2.75 -0.54 -12.77
CA GLY A 631 3.57 0.67 -12.76
C GLY A 631 2.77 1.98 -12.90
N GLN A 632 1.44 1.95 -12.77
CA GLN A 632 0.60 3.16 -12.83
C GLN A 632 0.57 3.95 -11.51
N GLY A 633 1.38 3.55 -10.54
CA GLY A 633 1.50 4.19 -9.22
C GLY A 633 0.51 3.64 -8.19
N CYS A 634 0.94 3.55 -6.93
CA CYS A 634 0.14 3.07 -5.81
C CYS A 634 -0.32 4.27 -4.97
N ALA A 635 -1.60 4.31 -4.60
CA ALA A 635 -2.16 5.44 -3.87
C ALA A 635 -1.51 5.63 -2.49
N ALA A 636 -1.20 6.87 -2.13
CA ALA A 636 -0.71 7.19 -0.78
C ALA A 636 -1.79 6.90 0.28
N ASN A 637 -1.38 6.35 1.43
CA ASN A 637 -2.25 5.98 2.57
C ASN A 637 -3.26 4.84 2.31
N LYS A 638 -2.97 3.96 1.35
CA LYS A 638 -3.64 2.67 1.17
C LYS A 638 -2.65 1.53 1.33
N LEU A 639 -3.16 0.36 1.70
CA LEU A 639 -2.36 -0.85 1.83
C LEU A 639 -2.45 -1.67 0.55
N PHE A 640 -1.30 -1.99 -0.02
CA PHE A 640 -1.11 -2.85 -1.20
C PHE A 640 -0.26 -4.06 -0.81
N ASP A 641 -0.26 -5.11 -1.64
CA ASP A 641 0.63 -6.26 -1.40
C ASP A 641 2.10 -5.83 -1.46
N SER A 642 2.42 -4.82 -2.27
CA SER A 642 3.75 -4.21 -2.37
C SER A 642 4.11 -3.29 -1.19
N THR A 643 3.19 -3.01 -0.26
CA THR A 643 3.43 -2.12 0.90
C THR A 643 4.25 -2.85 1.97
N GLY A 644 5.47 -3.26 1.63
CA GLY A 644 6.44 -3.88 2.53
C GLY A 644 5.87 -5.01 3.41
N ARG A 645 6.43 -5.16 4.61
CA ARG A 645 5.95 -6.08 5.66
C ARG A 645 4.81 -5.44 6.46
N THR A 646 3.73 -5.04 5.80
CA THR A 646 2.58 -4.38 6.46
C THR A 646 1.24 -4.96 5.99
N MET A 647 0.48 -5.53 6.94
CA MET A 647 -0.89 -6.01 6.80
C MET A 647 -1.91 -4.93 7.15
N GLU A 648 -1.64 -4.17 8.22
CA GLU A 648 -2.49 -3.10 8.72
C GLU A 648 -1.63 -1.94 9.18
N ARG A 649 -2.08 -0.69 9.03
CA ARG A 649 -1.37 0.49 9.52
C ARG A 649 -2.34 1.59 9.93
N THR A 650 -2.03 2.23 11.05
CA THR A 650 -2.74 3.40 11.56
C THR A 650 -1.74 4.39 12.10
N ARG A 651 -1.96 5.67 11.81
CA ARG A 651 -1.19 6.77 12.38
C ARG A 651 -1.99 7.48 13.47
N GLY A 652 -1.29 8.23 14.31
CA GLY A 652 -1.89 9.06 15.33
C GLY A 652 -1.07 10.33 15.58
N SER A 653 -1.61 11.23 16.39
CA SER A 653 -0.99 12.50 16.70
C SER A 653 -1.12 12.84 18.18
N ILE A 654 -0.10 13.52 18.72
CA ILE A 654 -0.12 14.10 20.06
C ILE A 654 -0.19 15.61 19.88
N THR A 655 -1.30 16.21 20.31
CA THR A 655 -1.61 17.63 20.05
C THR A 655 -2.13 18.31 21.30
N GLY A 656 -2.37 19.63 21.23
CA GLY A 656 -2.98 20.39 22.32
C GLY A 656 -2.07 21.47 22.92
N LYS A 657 -2.54 22.03 24.03
CA LYS A 657 -1.86 23.11 24.78
C LYS A 657 -1.84 22.73 26.28
N PRO A 658 -0.69 22.35 26.83
CA PRO A 658 -0.58 21.97 28.24
C PRO A 658 -0.99 23.13 29.16
N LEU A 659 -1.83 22.90 30.16
CA LEU A 659 -2.41 24.01 30.96
C LEU A 659 -1.69 24.23 32.30
N LYS A 660 -1.19 23.17 32.93
CA LYS A 660 -0.53 23.17 34.24
C LYS A 660 0.89 22.64 34.15
N VAL A 661 1.78 23.16 35.00
CA VAL A 661 3.12 22.60 35.22
C VAL A 661 2.96 21.29 35.98
N GLY A 662 3.76 20.29 35.64
CA GLY A 662 3.73 18.99 36.31
C GLY A 662 4.38 17.86 35.52
N ASN A 663 4.40 16.71 36.15
CA ASN A 663 4.81 15.45 35.56
C ASN A 663 3.57 14.61 35.26
N TYR A 664 3.50 14.07 34.05
CA TYR A 664 2.42 13.24 33.57
C TYR A 664 3.00 11.98 32.93
N GLN A 665 2.19 10.95 32.83
CA GLN A 665 2.58 9.71 32.15
C GLN A 665 1.40 9.20 31.34
N CYS A 666 1.64 8.83 30.07
CA CYS A 666 0.62 8.28 29.20
C CYS A 666 1.05 6.91 28.68
N THR A 667 0.22 5.89 28.85
CA THR A 667 0.35 4.61 28.14
C THR A 667 -0.51 4.67 26.89
N VAL A 668 0.13 4.61 25.72
CA VAL A 668 -0.49 4.55 24.40
C VAL A 668 -0.64 3.09 24.01
N TYR A 669 -1.81 2.72 23.52
CA TYR A 669 -2.15 1.37 23.09
C TYR A 669 -2.46 1.37 21.60
N ALA A 670 -1.94 0.37 20.90
CA ALA A 670 -2.42 -0.04 19.58
C ALA A 670 -3.28 -1.29 19.77
N LEU A 671 -4.53 -1.24 19.31
CA LEU A 671 -5.56 -2.22 19.64
C LEU A 671 -6.20 -2.78 18.37
N LYS A 672 -6.14 -4.10 18.18
CA LYS A 672 -6.95 -4.82 17.18
C LYS A 672 -8.41 -4.96 17.67
N PRO A 673 -9.38 -5.34 16.82
CA PRO A 673 -10.81 -5.30 17.17
C PRO A 673 -11.18 -6.02 18.48
N LYS A 674 -10.60 -7.19 18.76
CA LYS A 674 -10.85 -7.93 20.02
C LYS A 674 -10.32 -7.19 21.25
N ALA A 675 -9.12 -6.60 21.15
CA ALA A 675 -8.51 -5.83 22.24
C ALA A 675 -9.20 -4.49 22.45
N LEU A 676 -9.58 -3.81 21.35
CA LEU A 676 -10.37 -2.57 21.38
C LEU A 676 -11.68 -2.79 22.13
N LYS A 677 -12.40 -3.88 21.83
CA LYS A 677 -13.63 -4.22 22.55
C LYS A 677 -13.40 -4.36 24.06
N LYS A 678 -12.35 -5.08 24.48
CA LYS A 678 -12.01 -5.20 25.91
C LYS A 678 -11.64 -3.86 26.55
N PHE A 679 -10.91 -3.01 25.83
CA PHE A 679 -10.57 -1.66 26.29
C PHE A 679 -11.84 -0.83 26.53
N GLU A 680 -12.75 -0.81 25.55
CA GLU A 680 -14.01 -0.05 25.65
C GLU A 680 -14.94 -0.61 26.72
N ASP A 681 -15.04 -1.94 26.84
CA ASP A 681 -15.84 -2.58 27.89
C ASP A 681 -15.28 -2.31 29.28
N ALA A 682 -13.96 -2.25 29.44
CA ALA A 682 -13.33 -1.84 30.67
C ALA A 682 -13.58 -0.36 30.96
N ALA A 683 -13.39 0.54 29.98
CA ALA A 683 -13.65 1.98 30.12
C ALA A 683 -15.08 2.26 30.62
N LYS A 684 -16.08 1.55 30.08
CA LYS A 684 -17.49 1.67 30.50
C LYS A 684 -17.75 1.31 31.97
N LYS A 685 -16.91 0.50 32.60
CA LYS A 685 -17.05 0.12 34.02
C LYS A 685 -16.78 1.29 34.97
N ASN A 686 -16.07 2.32 34.52
CA ASN A 686 -15.79 3.51 35.30
C ASN A 686 -16.05 4.77 34.48
N LYS A 687 -17.25 5.33 34.60
CA LYS A 687 -17.65 6.54 33.88
C LYS A 687 -16.81 7.78 34.21
N ASP A 688 -16.06 7.77 35.31
CA ASP A 688 -15.23 8.91 35.71
C ASP A 688 -13.90 8.99 34.93
N ILE A 689 -13.44 7.89 34.30
CA ILE A 689 -12.22 7.86 33.49
C ILE A 689 -12.33 8.73 32.22
N GLU A 690 -13.55 8.96 31.75
CA GLU A 690 -13.88 9.81 30.60
C GLU A 690 -14.21 11.26 31.01
N LYS A 691 -14.43 11.52 32.30
CA LYS A 691 -14.73 12.87 32.80
C LYS A 691 -13.45 13.70 32.94
N GLN A 692 -13.60 15.02 32.87
CA GLN A 692 -12.52 15.97 33.17
C GLN A 692 -11.95 15.83 34.60
N THR A 693 -12.69 15.21 35.51
CA THR A 693 -12.24 14.97 36.90
C THR A 693 -11.27 13.80 37.03
N GLY A 694 -11.22 12.89 36.04
CA GLY A 694 -10.40 11.67 36.05
C GLY A 694 -10.91 10.59 37.00
N SER A 695 -10.42 9.36 36.80
CA SER A 695 -10.69 8.20 37.66
C SER A 695 -9.61 8.02 38.73
N PRO A 696 -9.94 7.67 39.99
CA PRO A 696 -8.94 7.33 41.02
C PRO A 696 -8.28 5.95 40.80
N THR A 697 -8.81 5.12 39.89
CA THR A 697 -8.32 3.77 39.62
C THR A 697 -7.98 3.58 38.16
N ASN A 698 -6.83 2.95 37.89
CA ASN A 698 -6.51 2.52 36.54
C ASN A 698 -7.20 1.18 36.22
N ILE A 699 -8.39 1.27 35.62
CA ILE A 699 -9.15 0.10 35.15
C ILE A 699 -8.62 -0.50 33.84
N ILE A 700 -7.68 0.18 33.17
CA ILE A 700 -7.06 -0.24 31.92
C ILE A 700 -5.58 -0.57 32.17
N ASN A 701 -5.28 -1.87 32.28
CA ASN A 701 -3.96 -2.37 32.60
C ASN A 701 -3.67 -3.64 31.78
N PRO A 702 -2.48 -4.24 31.87
CA PRO A 702 -2.17 -5.48 31.15
C PRO A 702 -3.20 -6.61 31.38
N ASP A 703 -3.75 -6.74 32.59
CA ASP A 703 -4.78 -7.75 32.91
C ASP A 703 -6.11 -7.51 32.19
N THR A 704 -6.43 -6.28 31.79
CA THR A 704 -7.61 -5.96 30.96
C THR A 704 -7.64 -6.81 29.68
N PHE A 705 -6.46 -7.14 29.15
CA PHE A 705 -6.31 -7.89 27.91
C PHE A 705 -6.14 -9.39 28.12
N LYS A 706 -6.28 -9.92 29.35
CA LYS A 706 -6.10 -11.33 29.69
C LYS A 706 -6.77 -12.28 28.69
N GLY A 707 -6.00 -13.22 28.12
CA GLY A 707 -6.45 -14.14 27.08
C GLY A 707 -6.37 -13.61 25.65
N LEU A 708 -5.76 -12.43 25.44
CA LEU A 708 -5.31 -11.93 24.15
C LEU A 708 -3.77 -11.97 24.09
N ARG A 709 -3.22 -12.00 22.87
CA ARG A 709 -1.77 -12.08 22.61
C ARG A 709 -1.19 -10.67 22.55
N GLU A 710 -0.23 -10.38 23.43
CA GLU A 710 0.57 -9.14 23.36
C GLU A 710 1.45 -9.16 22.11
N ASP A 711 1.70 -7.98 21.55
CA ASP A 711 2.39 -7.73 20.27
C ASP A 711 1.74 -8.39 19.04
N ILE A 712 0.48 -8.83 19.16
CA ILE A 712 -0.33 -9.33 18.04
C ILE A 712 -1.74 -8.71 18.09
N ASP A 713 -2.49 -8.96 19.17
CA ASP A 713 -3.85 -8.43 19.35
C ASP A 713 -3.82 -7.02 19.96
N TYR A 714 -2.80 -6.72 20.76
CA TYR A 714 -2.53 -5.39 21.30
C TYR A 714 -1.04 -5.20 21.59
N THR A 715 -0.57 -3.96 21.58
CA THR A 715 0.74 -3.59 22.15
C THR A 715 0.63 -2.20 22.77
N SER A 716 1.56 -1.85 23.65
CA SER A 716 1.53 -0.56 24.33
C SER A 716 2.92 0.03 24.56
N ARG A 717 2.95 1.35 24.71
CA ARG A 717 4.16 2.12 25.05
C ARG A 717 3.80 3.18 26.08
N THR A 718 4.58 3.26 27.13
CA THR A 718 4.40 4.27 28.19
C THR A 718 5.40 5.39 27.98
N VAL A 719 4.93 6.64 28.03
CA VAL A 719 5.73 7.84 27.81
C VAL A 719 5.55 8.85 28.94
N PRO A 720 6.62 9.34 29.56
CA PRO A 720 6.55 10.46 30.48
C PRO A 720 6.37 11.77 29.71
N ILE A 721 5.66 12.72 30.32
CA ILE A 721 5.45 14.07 29.79
C ILE A 721 5.72 15.06 30.92
N LYS A 722 6.73 15.90 30.75
CA LYS A 722 7.09 16.98 31.68
C LYS A 722 6.61 18.29 31.09
N VAL A 723 5.89 19.08 31.88
CA VAL A 723 5.41 20.41 31.46
C VAL A 723 6.06 21.45 32.37
N HIS A 724 6.89 22.31 31.79
CA HIS A 724 7.52 23.43 32.48
C HIS A 724 6.89 24.77 32.08
N SER A 725 6.98 25.73 32.98
CA SER A 725 6.60 27.13 32.73
C SER A 725 7.59 27.85 31.80
N ASP A 726 7.22 29.02 31.26
CA ASP A 726 8.21 29.89 30.61
C ASP A 726 9.23 30.41 31.65
N ALA A 727 8.81 30.71 32.89
CA ALA A 727 9.69 31.11 33.98
C ALA A 727 10.83 30.11 34.25
N HIS A 728 10.60 28.80 34.04
CA HIS A 728 11.61 27.76 34.21
C HIS A 728 12.91 28.03 33.44
N TYR A 729 12.77 28.64 32.25
CA TYR A 729 13.90 28.84 31.35
C TYR A 729 14.59 30.19 31.56
N TYR A 730 14.16 31.02 32.52
CA TYR A 730 14.73 32.35 32.73
C TYR A 730 14.98 32.65 34.21
N ASN A 731 16.16 33.21 34.50
CA ASN A 731 16.58 33.63 35.83
C ASN A 731 17.05 35.09 35.77
N PRO A 732 16.12 36.06 35.91
CA PRO A 732 16.41 37.48 35.68
C PRO A 732 17.36 38.06 36.73
N GLN A 733 18.32 38.87 36.29
CA GLN A 733 19.26 39.58 37.14
C GLN A 733 19.36 41.05 36.72
N TYR A 734 19.34 41.93 37.71
CA TYR A 734 19.61 43.36 37.52
C TYR A 734 21.08 43.69 37.76
N ASP A 735 21.60 44.59 36.94
CA ASP A 735 22.87 45.27 37.20
C ASP A 735 22.76 46.22 38.40
N LYS A 736 23.89 46.40 39.09
CA LYS A 736 23.98 47.29 40.26
C LYS A 736 23.99 48.75 39.82
N VAL A 737 23.08 49.55 40.38
CA VAL A 737 22.97 50.99 40.13
C VAL A 737 23.68 51.79 41.23
N TYR A 738 24.33 52.89 40.86
CA TYR A 738 24.93 53.85 41.80
C TYR A 738 24.25 55.21 41.65
N VAL A 739 23.75 55.77 42.75
CA VAL A 739 23.04 57.05 42.78
C VAL A 739 23.49 57.85 44.00
N GLN A 740 23.43 59.18 43.94
CA GLN A 740 23.78 60.05 45.06
C GLN A 740 22.49 60.52 45.76
N ALA A 741 22.47 60.51 47.10
CA ALA A 741 21.36 61.08 47.87
C ALA A 741 21.14 62.54 47.49
N GLY A 742 19.90 62.94 47.22
CA GLY A 742 19.51 64.27 46.74
C GLY A 742 19.95 64.60 45.31
N GLY A 743 20.83 63.82 44.68
CA GLY A 743 21.35 64.07 43.33
C GLY A 743 20.36 63.70 42.21
N LYS A 744 20.84 63.64 40.96
CA LYS A 744 19.99 63.25 39.81
C LYS A 744 19.54 61.80 39.92
N SER A 745 18.32 61.53 39.47
CA SER A 745 17.80 60.16 39.35
C SER A 745 18.67 59.29 38.44
N LYS A 746 18.69 57.99 38.72
CA LYS A 746 19.40 56.98 37.92
C LYS A 746 18.49 55.81 37.63
N GLU A 747 18.56 55.30 36.40
CA GLU A 747 17.81 54.13 35.95
C GLU A 747 18.71 52.90 35.88
N SER A 748 18.15 51.73 36.18
CA SER A 748 18.80 50.46 35.92
C SER A 748 18.84 50.13 34.43
N ALA A 749 19.72 49.20 34.05
CA ALA A 749 19.55 48.47 32.80
C ALA A 749 18.29 47.58 32.86
N VAL A 750 17.86 47.09 31.69
CA VAL A 750 16.82 46.05 31.59
C VAL A 750 17.39 44.75 32.16
N PRO A 751 16.66 44.03 33.03
CA PRO A 751 17.16 42.78 33.56
C PRO A 751 17.30 41.73 32.47
N VAL A 752 18.39 40.96 32.54
CA VAL A 752 18.69 39.86 31.61
C VAL A 752 18.78 38.56 32.38
N SER A 753 18.47 37.46 31.72
CA SER A 753 18.52 36.13 32.30
C SER A 753 19.94 35.58 32.36
N HIS A 754 20.34 35.03 33.52
CA HIS A 754 21.65 34.44 33.76
C HIS A 754 21.52 33.13 34.56
N SER A 755 22.21 32.08 34.13
CA SER A 755 22.32 30.85 34.92
C SER A 755 23.10 31.10 36.23
N GLY A 756 22.65 30.48 37.32
CA GLY A 756 23.23 30.62 38.67
C GLY A 756 22.95 31.94 39.38
N ALA A 757 22.17 32.84 38.78
CA ALA A 757 21.80 34.11 39.41
C ALA A 757 20.84 33.92 40.60
N ASN A 758 20.77 34.92 41.47
CA ASN A 758 19.89 34.94 42.65
C ASN A 758 20.06 33.75 43.61
N GLY A 759 21.23 33.08 43.55
CA GLY A 759 21.55 31.90 44.34
C GLY A 759 20.84 30.62 43.89
N ALA A 760 20.25 30.58 42.70
CA ALA A 760 19.56 29.40 42.16
C ALA A 760 20.54 28.28 41.78
N ASP A 761 20.22 27.05 42.13
CA ASP A 761 21.09 25.88 42.03
C ASP A 761 20.46 24.70 41.27
N LYS A 762 19.14 24.70 41.06
CA LYS A 762 18.41 23.64 40.35
C LYS A 762 18.09 24.04 38.93
N TYR A 763 18.23 23.10 37.99
CA TYR A 763 17.87 23.24 36.56
C TYR A 763 18.56 24.42 35.86
N GLN A 764 19.79 24.76 36.28
CA GLN A 764 20.52 25.92 35.73
C GLN A 764 21.13 25.66 34.35
N ASP A 765 21.21 24.41 33.92
CA ASP A 765 21.69 23.98 32.60
C ASP A 765 20.69 24.31 31.47
N VAL A 766 19.39 24.38 31.78
CA VAL A 766 18.34 24.70 30.82
C VAL A 766 17.95 26.19 30.80
N VAL A 767 18.48 26.99 31.74
CA VAL A 767 18.25 28.44 31.80
C VAL A 767 18.90 29.11 30.59
N LYS A 768 18.13 29.93 29.89
CA LYS A 768 18.56 30.68 28.72
C LYS A 768 19.22 31.98 29.15
N ALA A 769 20.48 32.16 28.76
CA ALA A 769 21.17 33.42 28.96
C ALA A 769 20.68 34.49 27.96
N GLY A 770 20.53 35.73 28.42
CA GLY A 770 20.19 36.88 27.57
C GLY A 770 18.81 37.48 27.80
N ALA A 771 18.18 38.01 26.75
CA ALA A 771 16.92 38.73 26.83
C ALA A 771 15.77 37.86 27.38
N LEU A 772 14.85 38.50 28.11
CA LEU A 772 13.61 37.86 28.56
C LEU A 772 12.62 37.69 27.39
N PRO A 773 11.60 36.83 27.50
CA PRO A 773 10.58 36.68 26.47
C PRO A 773 9.82 37.97 26.14
N ASP A 774 9.45 38.15 24.88
CA ASP A 774 8.52 39.20 24.47
C ASP A 774 7.17 39.01 25.17
N GLY A 775 6.63 40.11 25.72
CA GLY A 775 5.42 40.09 26.54
C GLY A 775 5.67 39.91 28.04
N THR A 776 6.93 39.86 28.49
CA THR A 776 7.26 39.94 29.93
C THR A 776 6.90 41.31 30.51
N TRP A 777 6.38 41.32 31.75
CA TRP A 777 6.10 42.53 32.51
C TRP A 777 6.53 42.40 33.97
N PHE A 778 6.61 43.53 34.66
CA PHE A 778 7.29 43.66 35.95
C PHE A 778 6.41 44.35 36.97
N GLU A 779 6.56 43.97 38.23
CA GLU A 779 5.95 44.69 39.35
C GLU A 779 6.84 44.70 40.58
N PHE A 780 6.66 45.72 41.42
CA PHE A 780 7.24 45.69 42.75
C PHE A 780 6.44 44.74 43.62
N LYS A 781 7.14 43.84 44.33
CA LYS A 781 6.48 42.98 45.30
C LYS A 781 5.86 43.77 46.45
N ASP A 782 6.56 44.81 46.89
CA ASP A 782 6.07 45.85 47.78
C ASP A 782 6.36 47.22 47.15
N ALA A 783 5.31 47.97 46.82
CA ALA A 783 5.45 49.26 46.14
C ALA A 783 6.24 50.27 46.98
N THR A 784 6.07 50.25 48.30
CA THR A 784 6.62 51.26 49.20
C THR A 784 7.98 50.85 49.74
N ASN A 785 8.16 49.58 50.08
CA ASN A 785 9.32 49.14 50.84
C ASN A 785 10.31 48.36 49.98
N GLY A 786 11.50 48.18 50.54
CA GLY A 786 12.55 47.28 50.10
C GLY A 786 13.44 46.94 51.30
N PHE A 787 14.69 46.62 51.05
CA PHE A 787 15.60 46.14 52.09
C PHE A 787 16.92 46.90 52.06
N GLU A 788 17.49 47.12 53.23
CA GLU A 788 18.91 47.45 53.35
C GLU A 788 19.75 46.22 53.03
N VAL A 789 20.98 46.41 52.55
CA VAL A 789 21.92 45.31 52.34
C VAL A 789 22.77 45.09 53.58
N ASN A 790 22.81 43.86 54.09
CA ASN A 790 23.70 43.43 55.17
C ASN A 790 25.16 43.38 54.69
N ALA A 791 26.11 43.29 55.63
CA ALA A 791 27.55 43.21 55.29
C ALA A 791 27.91 42.00 54.40
N ASP A 792 27.14 40.91 54.47
CA ASP A 792 27.29 39.70 53.66
C ASP A 792 26.60 39.79 52.27
N GLY A 793 25.99 40.92 51.94
CA GLY A 793 25.29 41.15 50.67
C GLY A 793 23.83 40.67 50.62
N THR A 794 23.30 40.12 51.72
CA THR A 794 21.91 39.65 51.82
C THR A 794 20.92 40.78 52.17
N ALA A 795 19.61 40.51 52.04
CA ALA A 795 18.56 41.43 52.45
C ALA A 795 18.50 41.53 53.99
N GLY A 796 18.66 42.76 54.50
CA GLY A 796 18.58 43.13 55.90
C GLY A 796 17.22 43.72 56.27
N ASN A 797 17.24 44.82 57.03
CA ASN A 797 16.03 45.45 57.55
C ASN A 797 15.13 45.99 56.43
N LYS A 798 13.82 45.77 56.58
CA LYS A 798 12.81 46.35 55.69
C LYS A 798 12.73 47.86 55.90
N VAL A 799 12.83 48.63 54.83
CA VAL A 799 12.84 50.10 54.86
C VAL A 799 12.05 50.69 53.70
N SER A 800 11.62 51.95 53.85
CA SER A 800 10.93 52.67 52.78
C SER A 800 11.88 52.97 51.62
N LEU A 801 11.49 52.51 50.44
CA LEU A 801 12.09 52.82 49.14
C LEU A 801 11.07 53.57 48.26
N ASP A 802 10.34 54.52 48.86
CA ASP A 802 9.38 55.41 48.18
C ASP A 802 10.01 56.29 47.07
N TRP A 803 11.34 56.27 46.99
CA TRP A 803 12.18 56.91 46.00
C TRP A 803 12.59 55.96 44.86
N SER A 804 12.00 54.76 44.79
CA SER A 804 12.12 53.82 43.67
C SER A 804 10.78 53.72 42.93
N TYR A 805 10.80 53.84 41.60
CA TYR A 805 9.57 53.81 40.80
C TYR A 805 9.86 53.41 39.35
N TRP A 806 8.81 53.06 38.60
CA TRP A 806 8.87 52.87 37.16
C TRP A 806 8.67 54.22 36.45
N ALA A 807 9.65 54.67 35.67
CA ALA A 807 9.53 55.91 34.91
C ALA A 807 8.56 55.78 33.73
N SER A 808 7.79 56.84 33.44
CA SER A 808 6.91 56.94 32.27
C SER A 808 7.57 57.64 31.08
N ASN A 809 8.42 58.63 31.36
CA ASN A 809 8.92 59.55 30.33
C ASN A 809 10.02 58.94 29.45
N ASN A 810 10.61 57.83 29.89
CA ASN A 810 11.69 57.10 29.22
C ASN A 810 11.22 55.74 28.68
N ALA A 811 9.92 55.44 28.71
CA ALA A 811 9.36 54.27 28.05
C ALA A 811 9.49 54.38 26.53
N ALA A 812 9.72 53.25 25.86
CA ALA A 812 9.95 53.20 24.42
C ALA A 812 8.80 53.80 23.59
N ASP A 813 7.59 53.84 24.14
CA ASP A 813 6.36 54.34 23.50
C ASP A 813 5.95 55.77 23.92
N LYS A 814 6.74 56.45 24.78
CA LYS A 814 6.45 57.78 25.37
C LYS A 814 5.06 57.92 26.04
N THR A 815 4.37 56.79 26.29
CA THR A 815 2.97 56.75 26.76
C THR A 815 2.74 55.70 27.85
N GLY A 816 3.69 54.78 28.07
CA GLY A 816 3.62 53.69 29.04
C GLY A 816 4.60 53.80 30.21
N GLU A 817 4.35 53.02 31.26
CA GLU A 817 5.25 52.85 32.39
C GLU A 817 6.29 51.76 32.07
N GLN A 818 7.54 51.89 32.56
CA GLN A 818 8.63 50.90 32.37
C GLN A 818 8.31 49.47 32.87
N SER A 819 7.19 49.27 33.56
CA SER A 819 6.72 47.97 34.04
C SER A 819 6.21 47.05 32.92
N ASN A 820 5.81 47.59 31.76
CA ASN A 820 5.03 46.87 30.72
C ASN A 820 3.76 46.17 31.26
N LYS A 821 3.31 46.54 32.46
CA LYS A 821 2.20 45.88 33.14
C LYS A 821 0.91 46.09 32.33
N PRO A 822 0.13 45.03 32.04
CA PRO A 822 -1.12 45.18 31.32
C PRO A 822 -2.15 45.94 32.18
N ASP A 823 -3.12 46.60 31.52
CA ASP A 823 -4.15 47.39 32.21
C ASP A 823 -5.02 46.53 33.13
N ASN A 824 -5.20 45.24 32.81
CA ASN A 824 -5.88 44.28 33.66
C ASN A 824 -5.13 42.93 33.76
N PRO A 825 -4.17 42.81 34.71
CA PRO A 825 -3.37 41.61 34.90
C PRO A 825 -4.17 40.34 35.22
N SER A 826 -5.41 40.47 35.72
CA SER A 826 -6.27 39.31 35.99
C SER A 826 -6.86 38.66 34.73
N LYS A 827 -6.90 39.39 33.61
CA LYS A 827 -7.46 38.94 32.32
C LYS A 827 -6.41 38.77 31.23
N GLN A 828 -5.29 39.49 31.32
CA GLN A 828 -4.21 39.48 30.35
C GLN A 828 -2.93 39.02 31.02
N LYS A 829 -2.35 37.94 30.49
CA LYS A 829 -1.09 37.37 30.99
C LYS A 829 0.14 38.06 30.41
N ASN A 830 0.05 38.48 29.15
CA ASN A 830 1.10 39.21 28.47
C ASN A 830 1.11 40.67 28.92
N GLY A 831 2.30 41.26 28.91
CA GLY A 831 2.50 42.69 29.03
C GLY A 831 1.75 43.47 27.95
N LYS A 832 1.59 44.77 28.17
CA LYS A 832 0.92 45.69 27.25
C LYS A 832 1.53 45.63 25.85
N HIS A 833 2.84 45.42 25.79
CA HIS A 833 3.63 45.19 24.58
C HIS A 833 4.22 43.77 24.57
N SER A 834 4.10 43.09 23.44
CA SER A 834 4.54 41.70 23.23
C SER A 834 5.03 41.42 21.80
N SER A 835 5.39 42.47 21.09
CA SER A 835 6.01 42.38 19.76
C SER A 835 7.44 41.89 19.87
N LYS A 836 8.01 41.48 18.73
CA LYS A 836 9.40 41.06 18.63
C LYS A 836 10.35 42.10 19.23
N ASP A 837 11.26 41.63 20.08
CA ASP A 837 12.31 42.39 20.77
C ASP A 837 11.83 43.23 21.98
N ASP A 838 10.55 43.18 22.34
CA ASP A 838 10.04 43.89 23.53
C ASP A 838 10.63 43.36 24.84
N GLY A 839 11.10 42.12 24.88
CA GLY A 839 11.82 41.53 26.02
C GLY A 839 13.15 42.23 26.37
N THR A 840 13.63 43.15 25.52
CA THR A 840 14.86 43.95 25.75
C THR A 840 14.58 45.40 26.16
N ARG A 841 13.31 45.81 26.26
CA ARG A 841 12.93 47.24 26.34
C ARG A 841 12.43 47.70 27.70
N TYR A 842 11.77 46.81 28.43
CA TYR A 842 11.03 47.12 29.66
C TYR A 842 11.67 46.48 30.90
N GLY A 843 11.31 46.97 32.08
CA GLY A 843 11.82 46.50 33.37
C GLY A 843 12.90 47.38 33.97
N LYS A 844 13.07 48.63 33.53
CA LYS A 844 14.03 49.56 34.16
C LYS A 844 13.46 50.20 35.42
N VAL A 845 14.14 50.03 36.56
CA VAL A 845 13.77 50.68 37.82
C VAL A 845 14.51 52.01 37.95
N THR A 846 13.79 53.07 38.28
CA THR A 846 14.37 54.40 38.54
C THR A 846 14.54 54.61 40.03
N PHE A 847 15.69 55.15 40.43
CA PHE A 847 16.03 55.49 41.81
C PHE A 847 16.34 56.99 41.92
N HIS A 848 15.66 57.70 42.83
CA HIS A 848 15.90 59.12 43.13
C HIS A 848 15.79 59.41 44.64
N PRO A 849 16.76 58.90 45.44
CA PRO A 849 16.76 59.14 46.88
C PRO A 849 16.92 60.63 47.19
N ASP A 850 16.19 61.14 48.17
CA ASP A 850 16.39 62.48 48.72
C ASP A 850 17.56 62.51 49.70
N GLN A 851 17.94 63.72 50.15
CA GLN A 851 19.09 63.90 51.03
C GLN A 851 19.00 63.18 52.40
N SER A 852 17.81 62.81 52.89
CA SER A 852 17.70 62.08 54.16
C SER A 852 18.04 60.59 54.04
N VAL A 853 18.18 60.05 52.83
CA VAL A 853 18.46 58.62 52.62
C VAL A 853 19.91 58.32 52.98
N ALA A 854 20.12 57.31 53.83
CA ALA A 854 21.44 56.96 54.31
C ALA A 854 22.34 56.40 53.19
N PRO A 855 23.66 56.68 53.22
CA PRO A 855 24.58 56.23 52.19
C PRO A 855 24.95 54.75 52.39
N LYS A 856 24.21 53.85 51.75
CA LYS A 856 24.44 52.39 51.74
C LYS A 856 23.75 51.71 50.56
N ALA A 857 23.89 50.39 50.47
CA ALA A 857 23.20 49.61 49.45
C ALA A 857 21.80 49.19 49.90
N TYR A 858 20.88 49.16 48.94
CA TYR A 858 19.48 48.79 49.10
C TYR A 858 19.05 47.83 47.99
N LEU A 859 18.04 47.02 48.29
CA LEU A 859 17.43 46.05 47.39
C LEU A 859 15.94 46.37 47.23
N LYS A 860 15.48 46.43 45.98
CA LYS A 860 14.06 46.49 45.63
C LYS A 860 13.66 45.15 45.00
N GLU A 861 12.73 44.44 45.63
CA GLU A 861 12.27 43.14 45.14
C GLU A 861 11.26 43.30 44.00
N ILE A 862 11.52 42.61 42.89
CA ILE A 862 10.75 42.66 41.65
C ILE A 862 10.17 41.29 41.36
N VAL A 863 8.88 41.23 41.05
CA VAL A 863 8.24 40.03 40.49
C VAL A 863 8.20 40.19 38.97
N ILE A 864 8.72 39.19 38.26
CA ILE A 864 8.75 39.14 36.80
C ILE A 864 7.64 38.20 36.36
N HIS A 865 6.77 38.67 35.47
CA HIS A 865 5.64 37.92 34.93
C HIS A 865 5.90 37.55 33.48
N TYR A 866 5.71 36.28 33.15
CA TYR A 866 5.99 35.73 31.82
C TYR A 866 4.71 35.51 31.00
N PRO A 867 4.80 35.43 29.66
CA PRO A 867 3.64 35.31 28.77
C PRO A 867 2.72 34.09 29.02
N ASP A 868 3.26 32.99 29.55
CA ASP A 868 2.46 31.81 29.92
C ASP A 868 1.66 31.99 31.23
N GLY A 869 1.85 33.12 31.91
CA GLY A 869 1.29 33.49 33.21
C GLY A 869 2.03 32.92 34.41
N SER A 870 3.25 32.39 34.21
CA SER A 870 4.16 32.06 35.31
C SER A 870 4.89 33.30 35.82
N THR A 871 5.46 33.19 37.02
CA THR A 871 6.20 34.29 37.66
C THR A 871 7.58 33.85 38.13
N SER A 872 8.47 34.80 38.39
CA SER A 872 9.74 34.54 39.09
C SER A 872 9.53 33.96 40.50
N ASP A 873 8.38 34.14 41.13
CA ASP A 873 8.12 33.58 42.46
C ASP A 873 7.70 32.11 42.41
N ASP A 874 7.41 31.57 41.21
CA ASP A 874 7.04 30.16 41.03
C ASP A 874 8.24 29.27 41.38
N SER A 875 8.00 28.14 42.05
CA SER A 875 9.07 27.20 42.43
C SER A 875 9.77 26.55 41.23
N ASP A 876 9.06 26.40 40.10
CA ASP A 876 9.57 25.90 38.82
C ASP A 876 10.36 26.96 38.04
N SER A 877 10.44 28.20 38.51
CA SER A 877 11.20 29.26 37.83
C SER A 877 12.70 28.98 37.77
N GLY A 878 13.39 29.60 36.81
CA GLY A 878 14.84 29.50 36.66
C GLY A 878 15.62 30.08 37.84
N ASN A 879 15.00 30.99 38.61
CA ASN A 879 15.50 31.49 39.90
C ASN A 879 15.06 30.63 41.10
N ASN A 880 14.38 29.50 40.87
CA ASN A 880 13.88 28.55 41.86
C ASN A 880 13.00 29.17 42.97
N GLY A 881 12.20 30.20 42.60
CA GLY A 881 11.35 30.96 43.53
C GLY A 881 12.12 31.89 44.47
N LYS A 882 13.44 32.06 44.27
CA LYS A 882 14.27 32.96 45.08
C LYS A 882 14.07 34.41 44.62
N PRO A 883 14.01 35.40 45.53
CA PRO A 883 13.74 36.79 45.16
C PRO A 883 14.69 37.37 44.10
N VAL A 884 14.13 38.13 43.17
CA VAL A 884 14.90 38.92 42.19
C VAL A 884 14.96 40.37 42.67
N TYR A 885 16.17 40.92 42.79
CA TYR A 885 16.39 42.26 43.32
C TYR A 885 16.97 43.23 42.29
N ALA A 886 16.34 44.40 42.14
CA ALA A 886 17.00 45.58 41.60
C ALA A 886 17.88 46.21 42.69
N LYS A 887 19.20 46.23 42.45
CA LYS A 887 20.21 46.62 43.45
C LYS A 887 20.65 48.05 43.23
N VAL A 888 20.64 48.88 44.28
CA VAL A 888 21.10 50.26 44.22
C VAL A 888 22.05 50.57 45.38
N THR A 889 23.11 51.33 45.12
CA THR A 889 24.01 51.87 46.14
C THR A 889 23.89 53.38 46.17
N VAL A 890 23.53 53.91 47.33
CA VAL A 890 23.37 55.33 47.58
C VAL A 890 24.68 55.90 48.13
N GLY A 891 25.27 56.85 47.42
CA GLY A 891 26.40 57.64 47.87
C GLY A 891 25.95 58.84 48.71
N GLY A 892 26.74 59.18 49.73
CA GLY A 892 26.51 60.36 50.56
C GLY A 892 26.95 61.66 49.87
N LEU A 893 26.33 62.77 50.24
CA LEU A 893 26.82 64.12 49.89
C LEU A 893 27.94 64.54 50.85
N SER A 894 29.09 64.96 50.30
CA SER A 894 30.19 65.53 51.07
C SER A 894 29.85 66.95 51.58
N GLY A 895 30.24 67.28 52.82
CA GLY A 895 30.19 68.65 53.37
C GLY A 895 29.08 68.99 54.40
N ALA A 896 28.29 68.02 54.88
CA ALA A 896 27.17 68.27 55.80
C ALA A 896 27.44 67.78 57.23
N ASP A 897 28.38 68.43 57.94
CA ASP A 897 28.58 68.25 59.39
C ASP A 897 27.52 68.98 60.23
N LYS A 898 26.76 69.91 59.61
CA LYS A 898 25.66 70.65 60.24
C LYS A 898 24.37 70.46 59.44
N ASP A 899 23.56 69.48 59.86
CA ASP A 899 22.24 69.17 59.31
C ASP A 899 21.26 70.34 59.50
N LEU A 900 21.11 70.83 60.74
CA LEU A 900 20.17 71.90 61.09
C LEU A 900 20.82 73.28 60.93
N LYS A 901 20.27 74.06 60.01
CA LYS A 901 20.71 75.40 59.65
C LYS A 901 19.64 76.42 59.98
N MET A 902 20.09 77.65 60.21
CA MET A 902 19.22 78.76 60.57
C MET A 902 19.82 80.06 60.08
N THR A 903 18.96 80.99 59.69
CA THR A 903 19.31 82.37 59.37
C THR A 903 18.21 83.28 59.91
N LEU A 904 18.63 84.44 60.45
CA LEU A 904 17.72 85.50 60.86
C LEU A 904 17.93 86.66 59.90
N LEU A 905 16.87 87.10 59.24
CA LEU A 905 16.87 88.14 58.24
C LEU A 905 16.23 89.41 58.79
N ARG A 906 16.64 90.58 58.26
CA ARG A 906 16.04 91.86 58.64
C ARG A 906 14.58 91.99 58.17
N SER A 907 14.22 91.31 57.07
CA SER A 907 12.85 91.14 56.59
C SER A 907 12.69 89.87 55.75
N GLN A 908 11.46 89.46 55.45
CA GLN A 908 11.18 88.27 54.62
C GLN A 908 11.76 88.39 53.18
N ASP A 909 11.82 89.61 52.64
CA ASP A 909 12.36 89.90 51.31
C ASP A 909 13.84 90.34 51.31
N ALA A 910 14.52 90.20 52.45
CA ALA A 910 15.93 90.55 52.61
C ALA A 910 16.84 89.54 51.88
N ASP A 911 18.01 90.01 51.43
CA ASP A 911 19.01 89.15 50.79
C ASP A 911 19.67 88.26 51.85
N PRO A 912 19.52 86.92 51.79
CA PRO A 912 20.03 86.02 52.81
C PRO A 912 21.56 85.97 52.90
N VAL A 913 22.28 86.55 51.93
CA VAL A 913 23.75 86.64 51.96
C VAL A 913 24.23 87.92 52.63
N HIS A 914 23.48 89.03 52.50
CA HIS A 914 23.97 90.36 52.85
C HIS A 914 23.17 91.08 53.94
N ASP A 915 21.96 90.64 54.27
CA ASP A 915 21.04 91.34 55.18
C ASP A 915 20.52 90.40 56.28
N THR A 916 21.48 89.80 56.99
CA THR A 916 21.25 88.92 58.13
C THR A 916 21.44 89.66 59.46
N LEU A 917 20.66 89.27 60.47
CA LEU A 917 20.78 89.75 61.84
C LEU A 917 21.50 88.72 62.72
N GLY A 918 22.27 89.22 63.70
CA GLY A 918 23.04 88.38 64.61
C GLY A 918 23.86 89.20 65.60
N SER A 919 24.86 88.60 66.23
CA SER A 919 25.72 89.29 67.22
C SER A 919 26.55 90.42 66.62
N GLY A 920 26.90 90.33 65.33
CA GLY A 920 27.61 91.38 64.58
C GLY A 920 26.71 92.39 63.87
N ASN A 921 25.41 92.08 63.71
CA ASN A 921 24.44 92.89 62.97
C ASN A 921 23.19 93.10 63.83
N SER A 922 23.13 94.23 64.55
CA SER A 922 22.03 94.56 65.47
C SER A 922 20.79 95.12 64.77
N LEU A 923 19.67 95.08 65.49
CA LEU A 923 18.41 95.67 65.08
C LEU A 923 18.12 96.92 65.91
N THR A 924 17.92 98.07 65.27
CA THR A 924 17.53 99.33 65.94
C THR A 924 16.09 99.66 65.60
N VAL A 925 15.27 99.95 66.61
CA VAL A 925 13.83 100.17 66.51
C VAL A 925 13.39 101.32 67.41
N MET A 926 12.24 101.93 67.15
CA MET A 926 11.68 103.00 68.00
C MET A 926 10.62 102.46 68.95
N SER A 927 10.55 102.99 70.17
CA SER A 927 9.48 102.67 71.12
C SER A 927 8.14 103.26 70.64
N GLY A 928 7.04 102.53 70.86
CA GLY A 928 5.69 102.91 70.47
C GLY A 928 5.36 102.76 68.98
N THR A 929 6.29 102.29 68.14
CA THR A 929 6.07 102.17 66.68
C THR A 929 6.23 100.74 66.18
N SER A 930 5.28 100.26 65.39
CA SER A 930 5.40 98.99 64.68
C SER A 930 6.53 99.04 63.64
N LEU A 931 7.16 97.89 63.42
CA LEU A 931 8.14 97.69 62.36
C LEU A 931 7.47 97.78 60.98
N THR A 932 8.10 98.48 60.02
CA THR A 932 7.65 98.54 58.62
C THR A 932 7.86 97.21 57.91
N LYS A 933 8.89 96.46 58.33
CA LYS A 933 9.12 95.06 57.96
C LYS A 933 9.62 94.29 59.18
N ASN A 934 8.98 93.15 59.44
CA ASN A 934 9.33 92.29 60.57
C ASN A 934 10.58 91.46 60.24
N PRO A 935 11.55 91.34 61.17
CA PRO A 935 12.63 90.36 61.07
C PRO A 935 12.07 88.96 60.82
N TYR A 936 12.78 88.16 60.03
CA TYR A 936 12.27 86.89 59.53
C TYR A 936 13.23 85.74 59.83
N VAL A 937 12.71 84.69 60.43
CA VAL A 937 13.49 83.51 60.82
C VAL A 937 13.30 82.42 59.77
N LEU A 938 14.41 81.88 59.27
CA LEU A 938 14.43 80.72 58.38
C LEU A 938 15.28 79.61 59.00
N ALA A 939 14.69 78.45 59.25
CA ALA A 939 15.41 77.26 59.70
C ALA A 939 15.10 76.07 58.81
N TRP A 940 16.13 75.29 58.47
CA TRP A 940 15.97 74.10 57.64
C TRP A 940 16.96 73.00 58.00
N SER A 941 16.60 71.77 57.66
CA SER A 941 17.38 70.56 57.88
C SER A 941 17.49 69.77 56.58
N LEU A 942 18.64 69.16 56.37
CA LEU A 942 19.06 68.53 55.11
C LEU A 942 18.99 67.00 55.18
N LYS A 943 19.16 66.41 56.37
CA LYS A 943 19.23 64.97 56.60
C LYS A 943 18.12 64.44 57.49
N ASP A 944 17.61 65.23 58.44
CA ASP A 944 16.55 64.79 59.36
C ASP A 944 15.19 65.42 59.02
N ARG A 945 14.23 64.55 58.65
CA ARG A 945 12.84 64.93 58.33
C ARG A 945 12.02 65.39 59.54
N SER A 946 12.54 65.30 60.76
CA SER A 946 11.85 65.75 61.96
C SER A 946 11.48 67.24 61.90
N ASN A 947 10.33 67.61 62.47
CA ASN A 947 9.85 68.99 62.48
C ASN A 947 10.82 69.92 63.23
N ILE A 948 10.95 71.15 62.74
CA ILE A 948 11.75 72.19 63.40
C ILE A 948 10.80 73.12 64.16
N SER A 949 10.98 73.27 65.46
CA SER A 949 10.26 74.24 66.28
C SER A 949 11.09 75.50 66.49
N LEU A 950 10.45 76.67 66.46
CA LEU A 950 11.09 77.95 66.70
C LEU A 950 10.76 78.46 68.11
N ARG A 951 11.75 78.98 68.84
CA ARG A 951 11.55 79.63 70.15
C ARG A 951 12.37 80.91 70.21
N MET A 952 11.85 81.92 70.88
CA MET A 952 12.54 83.19 71.09
C MET A 952 12.46 83.59 72.55
N MET A 953 13.62 83.93 73.12
CA MET A 953 13.75 84.43 74.49
C MET A 953 14.52 85.73 74.45
N CYS A 954 14.07 86.75 75.18
CA CYS A 954 14.70 88.05 75.25
C CYS A 954 14.95 88.47 76.69
N ALA A 955 16.03 89.20 76.92
CA ALA A 955 16.34 89.87 78.17
C ALA A 955 16.77 91.31 77.89
N LYS A 956 16.52 92.21 78.84
CA LYS A 956 17.14 93.53 78.81
C LYS A 956 18.62 93.40 79.17
N GLN A 957 19.50 94.10 78.46
CA GLN A 957 20.95 93.99 78.70
C GLN A 957 21.30 94.42 80.13
N GLY A 958 22.10 93.60 80.81
CA GLY A 958 22.44 93.77 82.22
C GLY A 958 21.52 93.03 83.20
N GLU A 959 20.38 92.48 82.73
CA GLU A 959 19.45 91.71 83.56
C GLU A 959 19.55 90.21 83.27
N GLN A 960 19.51 89.37 84.32
CA GLN A 960 19.40 87.90 84.19
C GLN A 960 17.94 87.44 84.19
N LYS A 961 17.10 88.12 83.40
CA LYS A 961 15.65 87.90 83.31
C LYS A 961 15.23 87.67 81.86
N TRP A 962 15.12 86.41 81.46
CA TRP A 962 14.76 86.03 80.09
C TRP A 962 13.28 85.64 80.00
N SER A 963 12.52 86.22 79.08
CA SER A 963 11.15 85.78 78.80
C SER A 963 10.86 85.72 77.30
N ARG A 964 9.69 85.20 76.95
CA ARG A 964 9.21 85.16 75.57
C ARG A 964 8.80 86.58 75.15
N GLY A 965 9.74 87.34 74.60
CA GLY A 965 9.50 88.64 73.98
C GLY A 965 9.36 89.87 74.89
N LEU A 966 9.27 89.71 76.21
CA LEU A 966 9.19 90.78 77.21
C LEU A 966 8.00 91.75 76.98
N ASP A 967 6.77 91.24 77.04
CA ASP A 967 5.50 91.90 76.68
C ASP A 967 5.32 93.35 77.19
N ASP A 968 5.81 93.68 78.39
CA ASP A 968 5.67 95.02 78.99
C ASP A 968 6.80 96.01 78.61
N THR A 969 7.82 95.56 77.86
CA THR A 969 9.03 96.35 77.55
C THR A 969 9.44 96.25 76.09
N LEU A 970 10.09 95.17 75.66
CA LEU A 970 10.50 94.97 74.27
C LEU A 970 9.32 94.53 73.40
N ASN A 971 8.40 93.73 73.95
CA ASN A 971 7.24 93.18 73.24
C ASN A 971 7.55 92.75 71.80
N MET A 972 8.65 92.02 71.60
CA MET A 972 9.02 91.45 70.31
C MET A 972 9.09 89.94 70.43
N HIS A 973 8.23 89.24 69.71
CA HIS A 973 8.10 87.79 69.81
C HIS A 973 7.88 87.17 68.43
N LEU A 974 8.07 85.86 68.34
CA LEU A 974 7.65 85.09 67.18
C LEU A 974 6.12 85.23 67.01
N ASN A 975 5.68 85.58 65.80
CA ASN A 975 4.32 85.98 65.50
C ASN A 975 3.30 84.86 65.76
N GLN A 976 3.64 83.63 65.40
CA GLN A 976 2.76 82.48 65.55
C GLN A 976 2.78 81.90 66.97
N ASN A 977 2.09 82.58 67.89
CA ASN A 977 1.96 82.20 69.31
C ASN A 977 3.34 81.96 69.96
N TYR A 978 4.22 82.97 69.89
CA TYR A 978 5.59 82.89 70.44
C TYR A 978 6.42 81.72 69.87
N GLY A 979 6.09 81.27 68.67
CA GLY A 979 6.75 80.18 67.96
C GLY A 979 6.15 78.79 68.24
N GLU A 980 5.13 78.70 69.10
CA GLU A 980 4.50 77.42 69.45
C GLU A 980 3.59 76.88 68.35
N SER A 981 3.01 77.75 67.54
CA SER A 981 2.05 77.37 66.49
C SER A 981 2.65 77.39 65.08
N VAL A 982 3.97 77.58 64.94
CA VAL A 982 4.67 77.57 63.66
C VAL A 982 4.49 76.22 62.98
N LYS A 983 3.80 76.23 61.83
CA LYS A 983 3.60 75.02 61.03
C LYS A 983 4.85 74.74 60.20
N PRO A 984 5.48 73.56 60.35
CA PRO A 984 6.57 73.16 59.48
C PRO A 984 6.07 72.94 58.05
N TRP A 985 6.95 73.14 57.07
CA TRP A 985 6.67 72.83 55.68
C TRP A 985 6.43 71.33 55.49
N ALA A 986 5.43 70.99 54.67
CA ALA A 986 5.12 69.60 54.39
C ALA A 986 6.16 68.98 53.44
N PHE A 987 6.54 67.74 53.72
CA PHE A 987 7.38 66.94 52.85
C PHE A 987 6.54 66.27 51.77
N ALA A 988 7.01 66.29 50.51
CA ALA A 988 6.31 65.72 49.38
C ALA A 988 6.14 64.19 49.55
N ASN A 989 4.94 63.68 49.25
CA ASN A 989 4.69 62.24 49.26
C ASN A 989 5.35 61.54 48.06
N ALA A 990 5.33 60.20 48.05
CA ALA A 990 5.98 59.39 47.03
C ALA A 990 5.56 59.75 45.60
N ASP A 991 4.26 59.91 45.33
CA ASP A 991 3.73 60.23 44.00
C ASP A 991 4.11 61.65 43.56
N GLN A 992 4.07 62.60 44.46
CA GLN A 992 4.51 63.98 44.21
C GLN A 992 6.01 64.02 43.88
N ARG A 993 6.83 63.25 44.61
CA ARG A 993 8.27 63.11 44.35
C ARG A 993 8.55 62.42 43.02
N LYS A 994 7.84 61.33 42.70
CA LYS A 994 7.88 60.65 41.39
C LYS A 994 7.58 61.65 40.27
N SER A 995 6.47 62.37 40.37
CA SER A 995 6.03 63.33 39.36
C SER A 995 7.03 64.47 39.15
N CYS A 996 7.52 65.08 40.24
CA CYS A 996 8.55 66.14 40.21
C CYS A 996 9.91 65.65 39.70
N SER A 997 10.27 64.40 39.98
CA SER A 997 11.49 63.76 39.49
C SER A 997 11.45 63.51 37.98
N GLN A 998 10.29 63.12 37.45
CA GLN A 998 10.08 62.86 36.03
C GLN A 998 10.01 64.14 35.20
N ASP A 999 9.37 65.19 35.73
CA ASP A 999 9.37 66.54 35.17
C ASP A 999 9.42 67.57 36.29
N SER A 1000 10.50 68.35 36.33
CA SER A 1000 10.72 69.42 37.32
C SER A 1000 9.62 70.50 37.32
N LYS A 1001 8.81 70.61 36.27
CA LYS A 1001 7.64 71.50 36.21
C LYS A 1001 6.48 71.03 37.09
N ASN A 1002 6.44 69.74 37.42
CA ASN A 1002 5.40 69.17 38.28
C ASN A 1002 5.70 69.33 39.78
N CYS A 1003 6.84 69.94 40.14
CA CYS A 1003 7.16 70.24 41.52
C CYS A 1003 6.25 71.37 42.02
N MET A 1004 5.46 71.10 43.06
CA MET A 1004 4.56 72.10 43.63
C MET A 1004 5.32 73.11 44.48
N ALA A 1005 4.91 74.38 44.39
CA ALA A 1005 5.36 75.40 45.33
C ALA A 1005 4.90 75.03 46.75
N ASN A 1006 5.74 75.31 47.75
CA ASN A 1006 5.48 75.07 49.19
C ASN A 1006 5.58 73.61 49.69
N LEU A 1007 6.23 72.71 48.94
CA LEU A 1007 6.60 71.37 49.41
C LEU A 1007 8.12 71.15 49.40
N LEU A 1008 8.58 70.31 50.32
CA LEU A 1008 9.96 69.88 50.40
C LEU A 1008 10.16 68.57 49.65
N TYR A 1009 11.17 68.52 48.77
CA TYR A 1009 11.49 67.33 47.97
C TYR A 1009 12.83 66.69 48.36
N GLY A 1010 13.73 67.45 49.00
CA GLY A 1010 15.07 66.98 49.36
C GLY A 1010 15.98 66.67 48.16
N PHE A 1011 15.72 67.28 46.99
CA PHE A 1011 16.54 67.15 45.78
C PHE A 1011 17.44 68.38 45.58
N THR A 1012 18.69 68.17 45.19
CA THR A 1012 19.66 69.21 44.81
C THR A 1012 19.48 69.55 43.33
N LYS A 1013 18.81 70.65 43.01
CA LYS A 1013 18.59 71.10 41.61
C LYS A 1013 19.87 71.70 40.99
N ASP A 1014 20.97 70.97 40.97
CA ASP A 1014 22.32 71.45 40.57
C ASP A 1014 22.78 72.71 41.36
N LYS A 1015 22.12 72.99 42.50
CA LYS A 1015 22.42 74.06 43.46
C LYS A 1015 23.23 73.49 44.63
N ASP A 1016 23.83 74.38 45.42
CA ASP A 1016 24.53 74.05 46.65
C ASP A 1016 23.71 73.06 47.51
N PRO A 1017 24.23 71.84 47.82
CA PRO A 1017 23.56 70.88 48.69
C PRO A 1017 23.18 71.41 50.06
N ASN A 1018 23.80 72.52 50.47
CA ASN A 1018 23.55 73.22 51.72
C ASN A 1018 22.36 74.19 51.69
N SER A 1019 21.79 74.43 50.51
CA SER A 1019 20.71 75.38 50.27
C SER A 1019 19.38 74.96 50.89
N ILE A 1020 18.52 75.95 51.14
CA ILE A 1020 17.19 75.74 51.70
C ILE A 1020 16.27 74.97 50.74
N GLU A 1021 16.51 75.04 49.43
CA GLU A 1021 15.75 74.29 48.42
C GLU A 1021 16.02 72.78 48.45
N SER A 1022 17.13 72.37 49.06
CA SER A 1022 17.49 70.97 49.25
C SER A 1022 17.00 70.41 50.59
N ALA A 1023 16.28 71.21 51.36
CA ALA A 1023 15.80 70.84 52.68
C ALA A 1023 14.81 69.67 52.66
N VAL A 1024 14.90 68.85 53.70
CA VAL A 1024 13.95 67.77 54.02
C VAL A 1024 13.04 68.14 55.19
N SER A 1025 13.34 69.23 55.90
CA SER A 1025 12.48 69.85 56.90
C SER A 1025 12.76 71.35 56.96
N ARG A 1026 11.73 72.20 57.10
CA ARG A 1026 11.84 73.67 57.11
C ARG A 1026 10.75 74.28 57.97
N SER A 1027 11.12 75.32 58.74
CA SER A 1027 10.20 76.15 59.51
C SER A 1027 10.62 77.61 59.43
N GLU A 1028 9.63 78.50 59.41
CA GLU A 1028 9.84 79.93 59.25
C GLU A 1028 8.76 80.73 59.97
N ASP A 1029 9.13 81.88 60.50
CA ASP A 1029 8.21 82.78 61.20
C ASP A 1029 8.75 84.21 61.21
N ASP A 1030 7.88 85.20 61.33
CA ASP A 1030 8.26 86.59 61.52
C ASP A 1030 8.32 86.94 63.02
N ILE A 1031 9.21 87.87 63.36
CA ILE A 1031 9.28 88.46 64.70
C ILE A 1031 8.42 89.71 64.69
N ALA A 1032 7.26 89.62 65.32
CA ALA A 1032 6.26 90.67 65.40
C ALA A 1032 6.26 91.32 66.79
N GLY A 1033 5.43 92.36 66.93
CA GLY A 1033 5.22 93.10 68.17
C GLY A 1033 5.77 94.52 68.11
N VAL A 1034 5.43 95.31 69.14
CA VAL A 1034 5.71 96.76 69.18
C VAL A 1034 6.53 97.07 70.42
N PRO A 1035 7.81 97.45 70.28
CA PRO A 1035 8.65 97.88 71.40
C PRO A 1035 8.00 98.98 72.22
N GLN A 1036 7.90 98.80 73.54
CA GLN A 1036 7.21 99.72 74.45
C GLN A 1036 8.16 100.65 75.21
N LYS A 1037 9.37 100.18 75.55
CA LYS A 1037 10.33 100.96 76.35
C LYS A 1037 11.72 101.02 75.68
N ALA A 1038 12.29 102.22 75.62
CA ALA A 1038 13.67 102.40 75.19
C ALA A 1038 14.66 101.63 76.08
N GLY A 1039 15.73 101.14 75.46
CA GLY A 1039 16.75 100.32 76.10
C GLY A 1039 17.45 99.38 75.13
N ASN A 1040 18.53 98.76 75.59
CA ASN A 1040 19.21 97.70 74.86
C ASN A 1040 18.73 96.35 75.36
N TYR A 1041 18.36 95.48 74.43
CA TYR A 1041 17.86 94.14 74.70
C TYR A 1041 18.68 93.13 73.90
N THR A 1042 18.70 91.89 74.37
CA THR A 1042 19.29 90.77 73.65
C THR A 1042 18.23 89.69 73.51
N CYS A 1043 18.01 89.23 72.29
CA CYS A 1043 17.11 88.13 71.98
C CYS A 1043 17.88 86.95 71.41
N ALA A 1044 17.54 85.75 71.86
CA ALA A 1044 18.06 84.49 71.37
C ALA A 1044 16.91 83.73 70.70
N VAL A 1045 17.04 83.51 69.39
CA VAL A 1045 16.10 82.72 68.59
C VAL A 1045 16.70 81.33 68.38
N PHE A 1046 15.92 80.29 68.66
CA PHE A 1046 16.30 78.89 68.60
C PHE A 1046 15.52 78.18 67.52
N ALA A 1047 16.20 77.33 66.75
CA ALA A 1047 15.61 76.26 65.97
C ALA A 1047 15.86 74.94 66.71
N LEU A 1048 14.80 74.19 67.00
CA LEU A 1048 14.83 73.03 67.89
C LEU A 1048 14.17 71.83 67.23
N LYS A 1049 14.88 70.72 67.09
CA LYS A 1049 14.28 69.41 66.77
C LYS A 1049 13.54 68.86 67.99
N PRO A 1050 12.67 67.82 67.86
CA PRO A 1050 11.79 67.39 68.95
C PRO A 1050 12.49 67.09 70.28
N ASN A 1051 13.63 66.38 70.26
CA ASN A 1051 14.38 66.11 71.50
C ASN A 1051 14.98 67.39 72.10
N ALA A 1052 15.57 68.25 71.27
CA ALA A 1052 16.12 69.51 71.74
C ALA A 1052 15.06 70.50 72.22
N LEU A 1053 13.84 70.45 71.69
CA LEU A 1053 12.70 71.22 72.18
C LEU A 1053 12.33 70.80 73.61
N THR A 1054 12.28 69.50 73.88
CA THR A 1054 12.05 68.98 75.24
C THR A 1054 13.14 69.44 76.20
N VAL A 1055 14.41 69.32 75.80
CA VAL A 1055 15.55 69.80 76.62
C VAL A 1055 15.45 71.30 76.85
N PHE A 1056 15.17 72.10 75.82
CA PHE A 1056 14.98 73.55 75.92
C PHE A 1056 13.87 73.91 76.90
N ASN A 1057 12.69 73.27 76.79
CA ASN A 1057 11.57 73.52 77.69
C ASN A 1057 11.91 73.16 79.13
N ASN A 1058 12.62 72.04 79.36
CA ASN A 1058 13.08 71.65 80.69
C ASN A 1058 14.10 72.65 81.26
N THR A 1059 15.04 73.14 80.43
CA THR A 1059 16.00 74.18 80.82
C THR A 1059 15.29 75.47 81.23
N VAL A 1060 14.30 75.92 80.45
CA VAL A 1060 13.53 77.14 80.76
C VAL A 1060 12.70 76.94 82.03
N ASN A 1061 11.95 75.85 82.12
CA ASN A 1061 11.06 75.56 83.24
C ASN A 1061 11.83 75.37 84.56
N GLY A 1062 13.01 74.75 84.51
CA GLY A 1062 13.87 74.52 85.68
C GLY A 1062 14.52 75.78 86.24
N SER A 1063 14.48 76.91 85.52
CA SER A 1063 15.08 78.18 85.94
C SER A 1063 14.08 79.33 86.03
N LEU A 1064 12.78 79.02 86.17
CA LEU A 1064 11.74 80.04 86.30
C LEU A 1064 11.85 80.80 87.64
N ILE A 1065 11.69 82.12 87.57
CA ILE A 1065 11.73 83.07 88.68
C ILE A 1065 10.58 84.08 88.55
N GLU A 1066 10.31 84.84 89.61
CA GLU A 1066 9.29 85.91 89.66
C GLU A 1066 7.91 85.45 89.15
N GLY A 1067 7.33 84.45 89.83
CA GLY A 1067 5.98 83.97 89.52
C GLY A 1067 5.87 83.31 88.14
N ASN A 1068 6.92 82.60 87.70
CA ASN A 1068 7.02 81.93 86.39
C ASN A 1068 7.04 82.87 85.18
N LYS A 1069 7.32 84.17 85.38
CA LYS A 1069 7.36 85.16 84.29
C LYS A 1069 8.71 85.21 83.57
N TYR A 1070 9.82 84.99 84.27
CA TYR A 1070 11.17 85.03 83.70
C TYR A 1070 11.95 83.75 83.98
N SER A 1071 12.93 83.47 83.14
CA SER A 1071 13.95 82.45 83.34
C SER A 1071 15.28 83.10 83.71
N SER A 1072 15.97 82.56 84.71
CA SER A 1072 17.32 83.01 85.11
C SER A 1072 18.44 82.45 84.23
N THR A 1073 18.13 81.51 83.34
CA THR A 1073 19.13 80.94 82.40
C THR A 1073 19.49 81.96 81.32
N ASN A 1074 20.80 82.20 81.11
CA ASN A 1074 21.28 83.05 80.03
C ASN A 1074 21.07 82.39 78.65
N MET A 1075 19.98 82.73 77.98
CA MET A 1075 19.62 82.12 76.70
C MET A 1075 20.53 82.53 75.53
N GLN A 1076 21.36 83.57 75.68
CA GLN A 1076 22.34 83.96 74.67
C GLN A 1076 23.49 82.94 74.55
N THR A 1077 23.92 82.36 75.68
CA THR A 1077 25.10 81.50 75.75
C THR A 1077 24.79 80.08 76.22
N THR A 1078 23.54 79.79 76.61
CA THR A 1078 23.11 78.47 77.11
C THR A 1078 23.52 77.33 76.18
N GLN A 1079 23.87 76.19 76.77
CA GLN A 1079 24.13 74.94 76.07
C GLN A 1079 23.09 73.93 76.53
N LEU A 1080 22.40 73.30 75.57
CA LEU A 1080 21.39 72.29 75.86
C LEU A 1080 22.07 70.92 76.01
N ALA A 1081 22.01 70.34 77.21
CA ALA A 1081 22.68 69.08 77.52
C ALA A 1081 22.09 67.90 76.73
N GLY A 1082 22.94 66.98 76.27
CA GLY A 1082 22.52 65.76 75.57
C GLY A 1082 22.02 65.96 74.13
N VAL A 1083 22.13 67.17 73.57
CA VAL A 1083 21.74 67.50 72.18
C VAL A 1083 22.82 68.36 71.51
N THR A 1084 23.00 68.19 70.20
CA THR A 1084 24.14 68.74 69.45
C THR A 1084 23.77 69.99 68.65
N VAL A 1085 24.57 71.06 68.77
CA VAL A 1085 24.43 72.29 67.97
C VAL A 1085 24.67 72.00 66.48
N GLY A 1086 23.82 72.53 65.61
CA GLY A 1086 23.89 72.32 64.16
C GLY A 1086 23.32 70.97 63.68
N LYS A 1087 22.80 70.15 64.60
CA LYS A 1087 22.10 68.89 64.28
C LYS A 1087 20.73 68.84 64.94
N ASP A 1088 20.71 68.90 66.27
CA ASP A 1088 19.48 68.81 67.06
C ASP A 1088 18.90 70.19 67.38
N TRP A 1089 19.75 71.21 67.51
CA TRP A 1089 19.32 72.59 67.68
C TRP A 1089 20.30 73.59 67.09
N ASN A 1090 19.84 74.81 66.84
CA ASN A 1090 20.67 75.93 66.41
C ASN A 1090 20.13 77.22 67.05
N ARG A 1091 20.98 78.25 67.20
CA ARG A 1091 20.60 79.51 67.84
C ARG A 1091 21.27 80.70 67.15
N ILE A 1092 20.50 81.77 66.98
CA ILE A 1092 21.01 83.08 66.61
C ILE A 1092 20.65 84.06 67.74
N ALA A 1093 21.66 84.74 68.27
CA ALA A 1093 21.46 85.85 69.20
C ALA A 1093 21.56 87.18 68.45
N VAL A 1094 20.63 88.08 68.71
CA VAL A 1094 20.55 89.41 68.11
C VAL A 1094 20.38 90.45 69.21
N ASN A 1095 21.13 91.55 69.10
CA ASN A 1095 20.95 92.71 69.97
C ASN A 1095 19.89 93.63 69.35
N VAL A 1096 18.93 94.07 70.16
CA VAL A 1096 17.86 94.98 69.77
C VAL A 1096 17.98 96.27 70.57
N THR A 1097 18.23 97.39 69.90
CA THR A 1097 18.29 98.72 70.52
C THR A 1097 16.99 99.46 70.26
N VAL A 1098 16.24 99.74 71.32
CA VAL A 1098 15.00 100.52 71.27
C VAL A 1098 15.32 101.96 71.67
N ILE A 1099 15.04 102.93 70.80
CA ILE A 1099 15.19 104.36 71.07
C ILE A 1099 13.83 105.03 71.28
N ASP A 1100 13.76 106.09 72.08
CA ASP A 1100 12.51 106.84 72.26
C ASP A 1100 12.17 107.66 71.01
N PRO A 1101 10.87 107.82 70.69
CA PRO A 1101 10.46 108.75 69.64
C PRO A 1101 10.89 110.18 70.04
N PRO A 1102 11.34 111.01 69.08
CA PRO A 1102 11.76 112.37 69.37
C PRO A 1102 10.59 113.18 69.97
N LYS A 1103 10.76 113.69 71.20
CA LYS A 1103 9.78 114.57 71.87
C LYS A 1103 9.79 115.95 71.24
N PHE A 1104 8.83 116.26 70.37
CA PHE A 1104 8.59 117.63 69.90
C PHE A 1104 7.84 118.43 70.97
N ALA A 1105 8.53 119.35 71.65
CA ALA A 1105 7.91 120.35 72.52
C ALA A 1105 7.75 121.68 71.75
N LEU A 1106 6.51 122.11 71.51
CA LEU A 1106 6.22 123.44 70.96
C LEU A 1106 6.29 124.50 72.08
N PRO A 1107 7.04 125.62 71.94
CA PRO A 1107 7.05 126.69 72.93
C PRO A 1107 5.79 127.56 72.87
N LYS A 1108 5.29 128.00 74.04
CA LYS A 1108 4.15 128.92 74.18
C LYS A 1108 4.56 130.37 73.90
N THR A 1109 3.96 131.02 72.90
CA THR A 1109 3.74 132.48 72.83
C THR A 1109 2.52 132.79 71.95
N GLY A 1110 1.61 133.64 72.42
CA GLY A 1110 0.51 134.19 71.64
C GLY A 1110 0.91 135.47 70.88
N GLY A 1111 0.10 135.82 69.87
CA GLY A 1111 -0.08 137.20 69.37
C GLY A 1111 0.42 137.48 67.94
N MET A 1112 -0.51 137.52 66.97
CA MET A 1112 -0.42 138.13 65.63
C MET A 1112 0.54 137.55 64.56
N ASN A 1113 -0.08 137.21 63.41
CA ASN A 1113 0.40 137.09 62.03
C ASN A 1113 1.92 137.01 61.74
N TRP A 1114 2.39 135.79 61.44
CA TRP A 1114 3.58 135.54 60.62
C TRP A 1114 3.42 134.30 59.73
N ASN A 1115 2.44 134.35 58.81
CA ASN A 1115 2.37 133.41 57.70
C ASN A 1115 3.36 133.86 56.62
N VAL A 1116 4.47 133.10 56.45
CA VAL A 1116 5.27 132.88 55.20
C VAL A 1116 6.68 132.34 55.54
N LEU A 1117 7.21 132.50 56.76
CA LEU A 1117 8.55 131.98 57.13
C LEU A 1117 8.56 130.60 57.85
N LEU A 1118 7.44 130.16 58.44
CA LEU A 1118 7.32 128.83 59.07
C LEU A 1118 7.06 127.69 58.06
N GLY A 1119 6.55 127.99 56.87
CA GLY A 1119 6.33 127.01 55.80
C GLY A 1119 7.63 126.49 55.16
N ALA A 1120 8.67 127.31 55.11
CA ALA A 1120 9.97 126.92 54.54
C ALA A 1120 10.83 126.09 55.50
N PHE A 1121 10.78 126.37 56.81
CA PHE A 1121 11.52 125.59 57.82
C PHE A 1121 10.85 124.26 58.17
N ALA A 1122 9.51 124.16 58.12
CA ALA A 1122 8.81 122.90 58.37
C ALA A 1122 9.03 121.88 57.25
N VAL A 1123 9.14 122.31 55.98
CA VAL A 1123 9.34 121.42 54.82
C VAL A 1123 10.79 120.93 54.70
N ILE A 1124 11.78 121.76 55.04
CA ILE A 1124 13.19 121.33 55.05
C ILE A 1124 13.48 120.45 56.29
N GLY A 1125 12.92 120.78 57.45
CA GLY A 1125 13.10 119.99 58.69
C GLY A 1125 12.45 118.60 58.64
N THR A 1126 11.27 118.46 58.05
CA THR A 1126 10.65 117.14 57.82
C THR A 1126 11.31 116.37 56.67
N GLY A 1127 11.82 117.06 55.65
CA GLY A 1127 12.58 116.44 54.54
C GLY A 1127 13.90 115.80 54.97
N VAL A 1128 14.66 116.43 55.88
CA VAL A 1128 15.96 115.90 56.35
C VAL A 1128 15.78 114.73 57.34
N MET A 1129 14.77 114.77 58.22
CA MET A 1129 14.47 113.64 59.12
C MET A 1129 13.80 112.46 58.41
N ALA A 1130 12.93 112.70 57.42
CA ALA A 1130 12.42 111.64 56.57
C ALA A 1130 13.55 111.01 55.72
N ALA A 1131 14.44 111.82 55.13
CA ALA A 1131 15.59 111.30 54.40
C ALA A 1131 16.50 110.43 55.30
N GLY A 1132 16.76 110.85 56.55
CA GLY A 1132 17.54 110.05 57.51
C GLY A 1132 16.93 108.68 57.82
N PHE A 1133 15.60 108.60 57.99
CA PHE A 1133 14.90 107.36 58.31
C PHE A 1133 14.69 106.44 57.08
N PHE A 1134 14.51 107.02 55.88
CA PHE A 1134 14.40 106.26 54.62
C PHE A 1134 15.76 105.74 54.10
N LEU A 1135 16.88 106.39 54.46
CA LEU A 1135 18.23 106.00 54.03
C LEU A 1135 18.77 104.73 54.72
N GLU A 1136 18.19 104.33 55.86
CA GLU A 1136 18.64 103.17 56.65
C GLU A 1136 17.82 101.89 56.38
N GLN A 1137 16.67 101.98 55.68
CA GLN A 1137 15.69 100.88 55.62
C GLN A 1137 15.34 100.36 54.21
N THR A 1138 15.76 101.00 53.09
CA THR A 1138 15.43 100.46 51.75
C THR A 1138 16.51 100.71 50.67
N LYS A 1139 16.72 99.70 49.80
CA LYS A 1139 17.51 99.82 48.54
C LYS A 1139 16.95 100.92 47.61
N TRP A 1140 15.65 101.19 47.69
CA TRP A 1140 14.96 102.20 46.88
C TRP A 1140 15.30 103.64 47.29
N GLY A 1141 15.57 103.90 48.58
CA GLY A 1141 16.00 105.23 49.06
C GLY A 1141 17.39 105.65 48.54
N ARG A 1142 18.34 104.71 48.46
CA ARG A 1142 19.67 104.97 47.87
C ARG A 1142 19.59 105.17 46.35
N ALA A 1143 18.77 104.39 45.64
CA ALA A 1143 18.55 104.53 44.21
C ALA A 1143 17.81 105.83 43.83
N MET A 1144 16.87 106.29 44.69
CA MET A 1144 16.14 107.53 44.48
C MET A 1144 17.00 108.77 44.78
N LEU A 1145 17.92 108.69 45.75
CA LEU A 1145 18.92 109.74 46.02
C LEU A 1145 20.00 109.80 44.92
N GLU A 1146 20.45 108.66 44.40
CA GLU A 1146 21.31 108.58 43.20
C GLU A 1146 20.62 109.12 41.93
N ALA A 1147 19.29 108.94 41.82
CA ALA A 1147 18.49 109.49 40.72
C ALA A 1147 18.22 111.00 40.87
N LEU A 1148 18.00 111.49 42.10
CA LEU A 1148 17.74 112.91 42.41
C LEU A 1148 19.01 113.77 42.36
N LEU A 1149 20.17 113.22 42.71
CA LEU A 1149 21.47 113.92 42.62
C LEU A 1149 22.04 113.97 41.19
N ARG A 1150 21.41 113.30 40.20
CA ARG A 1150 21.95 113.21 38.83
C ARG A 1150 21.22 113.97 37.72
N LYS A 1151 20.11 114.68 37.94
CA LYS A 1151 19.46 115.42 36.82
C LYS A 1151 18.81 116.76 37.20
N THR A 1152 19.62 117.81 37.19
CA THR A 1152 19.24 119.07 36.53
C THR A 1152 19.17 118.84 35.02
N LEU A 1153 17.98 118.94 34.42
CA LEU A 1153 17.70 119.74 33.21
C LEU A 1153 16.29 119.44 32.63
N LEU A 1154 15.43 120.45 32.76
CA LEU A 1154 14.32 120.76 31.85
C LEU A 1154 14.81 120.77 30.39
N LYS A 1155 14.15 120.02 29.47
CA LYS A 1155 13.90 120.51 28.09
C LYS A 1155 12.92 119.72 27.22
N ASP A 1156 12.54 118.47 27.54
CA ASP A 1156 11.76 117.65 26.57
C ASP A 1156 10.26 117.40 26.92
N PHE A 1157 9.77 117.93 28.05
CA PHE A 1157 8.39 117.66 28.51
C PHE A 1157 7.32 118.56 27.86
N ILE A 1158 7.69 119.56 27.04
CA ILE A 1158 6.74 120.48 26.38
C ILE A 1158 6.59 120.15 24.87
N CYS A 1159 6.72 118.89 24.46
CA CYS A 1159 6.50 118.53 23.04
C CYS A 1159 5.75 117.21 22.75
N LYS A 1160 5.21 116.48 23.74
CA LYS A 1160 4.48 115.22 23.47
C LYS A 1160 3.09 115.09 24.11
N THR A 1161 2.55 116.18 24.65
CA THR A 1161 1.16 116.23 25.16
C THR A 1161 0.26 117.06 24.23
N ALA A 1162 0.39 116.84 22.91
CA ALA A 1162 -0.50 117.42 21.90
C ALA A 1162 -0.47 116.62 20.58
N LYS A 1163 -0.82 115.32 20.60
CA LYS A 1163 -1.46 114.65 19.45
C LYS A 1163 -1.95 113.25 19.83
N LYS A 1164 -3.28 113.15 19.88
CA LYS A 1164 -4.13 111.95 19.84
C LYS A 1164 -4.16 111.09 21.12
N LEU A 1165 -5.21 110.99 21.96
CA LEU A 1165 -6.65 111.23 21.83
C LEU A 1165 -7.30 110.67 20.54
N ARG A 1166 -8.19 109.69 20.76
CA ARG A 1166 -9.12 109.05 19.82
C ARG A 1166 -8.56 107.89 18.98
N ALA A 1167 -8.81 106.68 19.45
CA ALA A 1167 -10.08 105.96 19.29
C ALA A 1167 -9.93 104.54 18.71
N LEU A 1168 -10.77 103.64 19.28
CA LEU A 1168 -11.35 102.42 18.69
C LEU A 1168 -10.42 101.20 18.60
N ARG A 1169 -10.85 99.96 18.88
CA ARG A 1169 -12.07 99.35 19.46
C ARG A 1169 -11.75 97.84 19.51
N ARG A 1170 -12.21 97.15 20.56
CA ARG A 1170 -12.73 95.77 20.58
C ARG A 1170 -12.03 94.63 19.80
N ARG A 1171 -11.99 93.49 20.52
CA ARG A 1171 -12.11 92.09 20.04
C ARG A 1171 -10.90 91.60 19.25
N SER A 1172 -10.59 90.31 19.14
CA SER A 1172 -10.91 89.04 19.78
C SER A 1172 -10.02 88.03 19.04
N GLU A 1173 -9.85 86.83 19.59
CA GLU A 1173 -9.28 85.63 18.95
C GLU A 1173 -7.74 85.58 18.87
N ARG A 1174 -7.18 84.67 19.67
CA ARG A 1174 -6.57 83.38 19.27
C ARG A 1174 -5.21 83.56 18.60
N TRP A 1175 -4.17 82.96 19.16
CA TRP A 1175 -3.61 81.66 18.74
C TRP A 1175 -2.43 81.30 19.66
N ARG A 1176 -2.44 80.02 20.08
CA ARG A 1176 -1.37 79.13 20.57
C ARG A 1176 0.06 79.68 20.73
N CYS A 1177 0.64 79.41 21.91
CA CYS A 1177 1.76 78.47 22.05
C CYS A 1177 1.50 77.58 23.26
#